data_AF-A0A8D1I770-F1
#
_entry.id   AF-A0A8D1I770-F1
#
_cell.length_a   1.000
_cell.length_b   1.000
_cell.length_c   1.000
_cell.angle_alpha   90.00
_cell.angle_beta   90.00
_cell.angle_gamma   90.00
#
_symmetry.space_group_name_H-M   'P 1'
#
loop_
_entity.id
_entity.type
_entity.pdbx_description
1 polymer ?
#
loop_
_entity_poly.entity_id
_entity_poly.type
_entity_poly.pdbx_seq_one_letter_code
_entity_poly.pdbx_strand_id
1 'polypeptide(L)'
;MFTAGAESLLRQAREIRDEELGRLCSRVCALLGREDWGSDALDALRRLFLIVSATKHSRSLSLTCDRVQNTQQLGLVASVLLAQGDRKQVCSVGQCALRVLESRQPEGPGLRHLLPVVSKVTNLAPDALHEEQTNTLNRRLGDWLRHASVQQGVAHSSGGFFSTPRARQPGPVTEVDGAVATDFFTVLSTGQHFTEDQWLNVQAFSMLRAWLLHGGPGGSSTPDADDRSELEGSTLSVLSAASTASHLLPPQERLREKAFEYCQRLIEQSNRRALRKADSELQKACLVEAVLVLDVLCRQDPSFLYRTLSCLRALHARLCGDPTCVRALLPVAQFFLHHGEAAAVDAEAVYQHLCTRIPAEHFHSPLLALEFVQFCRASLPLFGRHLGVLRSSFPNLFKFLAWSSPPLTAEFVALLPSLVDAGTAVEMLDLLLDLPCLTAALDLQLRSSQAASEKPLWDVSVRAAGCLEAFRDPQYQALFQHLLRAKASGTTERLVPLHQLLQPLASCARVAQCAEAVPILLQAFFAAVTQFADGTLTSQLALLLLERSDMLYEVPEYQARVHKVLSSQFLALCTRRPSLVVEQAKELLEFMGSLGGPHGGGHMLTSVVWAIGEYLSVSWDRRCTVEQINKFFEALEALLFEVTQLRPSAALPACPPQVITVLMTTLTKLASRSQDLIPRVSLFLSKMRTLAQSPAAGSAHGEEDARAVLTRATELLNLLKMPSVAQFVLTPSAEVSEPRYHRDTNTALPLALSTVSRLVERDAGLLPR
;
A
#
# COMPACT_ATOMS: atom_id res chain seq x y z
N MET A 1 -13.76 1.21 -14.58
CA MET A 1 -13.35 1.64 -15.94
C MET A 1 -14.22 2.82 -16.34
N PHE A 2 -13.66 3.81 -17.04
CA PHE A 2 -14.42 4.96 -17.56
C PHE A 2 -15.28 4.53 -18.76
N THR A 3 -16.34 5.30 -19.07
CA THR A 3 -17.12 5.08 -20.29
C THR A 3 -16.30 5.52 -21.51
N ALA A 4 -16.54 4.91 -22.68
CA ALA A 4 -15.84 5.27 -23.93
C ALA A 4 -15.96 6.77 -24.27
N GLY A 5 -17.08 7.41 -23.91
CA GLY A 5 -17.25 8.85 -24.06
C GLY A 5 -16.34 9.68 -23.15
N ALA A 6 -16.13 9.25 -21.89
CA ALA A 6 -15.21 9.92 -20.98
C ALA A 6 -13.75 9.76 -21.42
N GLU A 7 -13.37 8.61 -21.96
CA GLU A 7 -12.03 8.39 -22.53
C GLU A 7 -11.77 9.28 -23.75
N SER A 8 -12.76 9.45 -24.63
CA SER A 8 -12.69 10.36 -25.78
C SER A 8 -12.46 11.82 -25.36
N LEU A 9 -13.22 12.30 -24.36
CA LEU A 9 -13.06 13.66 -23.84
C LEU A 9 -11.69 13.89 -23.18
N LEU A 10 -11.19 12.92 -22.41
CA LEU A 10 -9.85 12.98 -21.81
C LEU A 10 -8.75 12.99 -22.87
N ARG A 11 -8.92 12.24 -23.96
CA ARG A 11 -7.98 12.25 -25.09
C ARG A 11 -7.94 13.60 -25.78
N GLN A 12 -9.11 14.16 -26.12
CA GLN A 12 -9.21 15.49 -26.72
C GLN A 12 -8.61 16.59 -25.83
N ALA A 13 -8.84 16.50 -24.51
CA ALA A 13 -8.27 17.44 -23.54
C ALA A 13 -6.73 17.37 -23.49
N ARG A 14 -6.14 16.19 -23.66
CA ARG A 14 -4.68 15.99 -23.68
C ARG A 14 -4.02 16.45 -24.98
N GLU A 15 -4.71 16.33 -26.11
CA GLU A 15 -4.19 16.58 -27.46
C GLU A 15 -4.38 18.04 -27.95
N ILE A 16 -5.01 18.92 -27.16
CA ILE A 16 -5.24 20.32 -27.55
C ILE A 16 -3.93 21.08 -27.79
N ARG A 17 -3.90 21.92 -28.84
CA ARG A 17 -2.75 22.78 -29.19
C ARG A 17 -2.72 24.08 -28.39
N ASP A 18 -1.54 24.64 -28.14
CA ASP A 18 -1.40 25.85 -27.31
C ASP A 18 -2.05 27.10 -27.93
N GLU A 19 -2.11 27.20 -29.26
CA GLU A 19 -2.84 28.27 -29.95
C GLU A 19 -4.36 28.20 -29.75
N GLU A 20 -4.91 26.99 -29.68
CA GLU A 20 -6.33 26.76 -29.42
C GLU A 20 -6.66 27.03 -27.95
N LEU A 21 -5.76 26.64 -27.05
CA LEU A 21 -5.84 26.95 -25.63
C LEU A 21 -5.77 28.47 -25.39
N GLY A 22 -4.87 29.18 -26.08
CA GLY A 22 -4.77 30.64 -26.01
C GLY A 22 -6.04 31.35 -26.50
N ARG A 23 -6.61 30.90 -27.63
CA ARG A 23 -7.90 31.41 -28.13
C ARG A 23 -9.04 31.16 -27.14
N LEU A 24 -9.07 29.99 -26.50
CA LEU A 24 -10.05 29.66 -25.47
C LEU A 24 -9.90 30.55 -24.23
N CYS A 25 -8.67 30.82 -23.77
CA CYS A 25 -8.40 31.74 -22.67
C CYS A 25 -8.88 33.16 -22.98
N SER A 26 -8.55 33.69 -24.17
CA SER A 26 -8.98 35.03 -24.59
C SER A 26 -10.51 35.13 -24.69
N ARG A 27 -11.17 34.08 -25.20
CA ARG A 27 -12.65 34.01 -25.23
C ARG A 27 -13.22 34.02 -23.81
N VAL A 28 -12.66 33.25 -22.89
CA VAL A 28 -13.09 33.25 -21.48
C VAL A 28 -12.91 34.64 -20.90
N CYS A 29 -11.73 35.26 -20.97
CA CYS A 29 -11.49 36.62 -20.49
C CYS A 29 -12.50 37.65 -21.03
N ALA A 30 -12.88 37.55 -22.32
CA ALA A 30 -13.87 38.43 -22.92
C ALA A 30 -15.30 38.18 -22.40
N LEU A 31 -15.66 36.93 -22.13
CA LEU A 31 -16.95 36.56 -21.53
C LEU A 31 -17.02 36.97 -20.06
N LEU A 32 -15.90 36.90 -19.33
CA LEU A 32 -15.78 37.34 -17.94
C LEU A 32 -15.88 38.88 -17.80
N GLY A 33 -15.68 39.63 -18.88
CA GLY A 33 -15.81 41.09 -18.86
C GLY A 33 -17.24 41.62 -18.96
N ARG A 34 -18.24 40.75 -19.15
CA ARG A 34 -19.66 41.13 -19.31
C ARG A 34 -20.38 41.15 -17.96
N GLU A 35 -21.47 41.89 -17.80
CA GLU A 35 -22.26 41.85 -16.56
C GLU A 35 -23.01 40.50 -16.42
N ASP A 36 -23.54 39.97 -17.52
CA ASP A 36 -24.21 38.65 -17.59
C ASP A 36 -23.33 37.60 -18.29
N TRP A 37 -22.80 36.65 -17.52
CA TRP A 37 -21.76 35.71 -18.00
C TRP A 37 -22.31 34.52 -18.81
N GLY A 38 -23.62 34.26 -18.76
CA GLY A 38 -24.30 33.22 -19.55
C GLY A 38 -23.83 31.78 -19.31
N SER A 39 -24.49 30.80 -19.93
CA SER A 39 -24.07 29.38 -19.93
C SER A 39 -22.72 29.17 -20.62
N ASP A 40 -22.43 29.98 -21.63
CA ASP A 40 -21.26 29.86 -22.48
C ASP A 40 -19.93 30.09 -21.74
N ALA A 41 -19.89 31.04 -20.79
CA ALA A 41 -18.70 31.26 -19.97
C ALA A 41 -18.45 30.08 -19.03
N LEU A 42 -19.53 29.51 -18.48
CA LEU A 42 -19.47 28.41 -17.54
C LEU A 42 -19.01 27.11 -18.23
N ASP A 43 -19.50 26.84 -19.44
CA ASP A 43 -19.05 25.70 -20.24
C ASP A 43 -17.60 25.87 -20.71
N ALA A 44 -17.19 27.09 -21.07
CA ALA A 44 -15.80 27.37 -21.40
C ALA A 44 -14.84 27.19 -20.21
N LEU A 45 -15.24 27.62 -19.00
CA LEU A 45 -14.48 27.40 -17.77
C LEU A 45 -14.39 25.90 -17.40
N ARG A 46 -15.49 25.14 -17.53
CA ARG A 46 -15.49 23.68 -17.33
C ARG A 46 -14.54 22.99 -18.30
N ARG A 47 -14.52 23.42 -19.56
CA ARG A 47 -13.61 22.88 -20.59
C ARG A 47 -12.15 23.19 -20.25
N LEU A 48 -11.84 24.42 -19.81
CA LEU A 48 -10.50 24.77 -19.34
C LEU A 48 -10.08 23.94 -18.12
N PHE A 49 -10.95 23.78 -17.13
CA PHE A 49 -10.68 22.96 -15.96
C PHE A 49 -10.33 21.51 -16.34
N LEU A 50 -11.09 20.91 -17.27
CA LEU A 50 -10.82 19.56 -17.77
C LEU A 50 -9.46 19.47 -18.48
N ILE A 51 -9.11 20.43 -19.33
CA ILE A 51 -7.83 20.47 -20.06
C ILE A 51 -6.65 20.51 -19.08
N VAL A 52 -6.72 21.41 -18.10
CA VAL A 52 -5.67 21.56 -17.08
C VAL A 52 -5.56 20.30 -16.22
N SER A 53 -6.70 19.72 -15.81
CA SER A 53 -6.71 18.53 -14.95
C SER A 53 -6.31 17.23 -15.67
N ALA A 54 -6.53 17.14 -16.98
CA ALA A 54 -6.24 15.94 -17.77
C ALA A 54 -4.77 15.83 -18.20
N THR A 55 -4.01 16.93 -18.12
CA THR A 55 -2.62 17.02 -18.58
C THR A 55 -1.63 16.92 -17.41
N LYS A 56 -0.55 16.14 -17.60
CA LYS A 56 0.48 15.92 -16.57
C LYS A 56 1.47 17.10 -16.44
N HIS A 57 1.53 17.97 -17.45
CA HIS A 57 2.46 19.09 -17.52
C HIS A 57 1.71 20.41 -17.32
N SER A 58 2.24 21.30 -16.48
CA SER A 58 1.66 22.62 -16.25
C SER A 58 1.71 23.44 -17.53
N ARG A 59 0.54 23.80 -18.06
CA ARG A 59 0.40 24.74 -19.19
C ARG A 59 0.09 26.13 -18.64
N SER A 60 0.83 27.15 -19.07
CA SER A 60 0.56 28.53 -18.69
C SER A 60 -0.74 29.02 -19.33
N LEU A 61 -1.61 29.62 -18.53
CA LEU A 61 -2.87 30.21 -18.99
C LEU A 61 -2.75 31.73 -18.88
N SER A 62 -3.22 32.46 -19.88
CA SER A 62 -3.32 33.93 -19.87
C SER A 62 -4.60 34.40 -19.18
N LEU A 63 -4.94 33.80 -18.02
CA LEU A 63 -6.16 34.08 -17.25
C LEU A 63 -5.75 34.74 -15.92
N THR A 64 -6.47 35.78 -15.48
CA THR A 64 -6.14 36.55 -14.25
C THR A 64 -7.40 36.82 -13.42
N CYS A 65 -7.27 36.81 -12.09
CA CYS A 65 -8.38 37.07 -11.16
C CYS A 65 -8.58 38.56 -10.80
N ASP A 66 -7.64 39.46 -11.14
CA ASP A 66 -7.64 40.85 -10.65
C ASP A 66 -8.85 41.71 -11.03
N ARG A 67 -9.62 41.30 -12.04
CA ARG A 67 -10.80 42.02 -12.54
C ARG A 67 -12.13 41.46 -12.04
N VAL A 68 -12.12 40.39 -11.23
CA VAL A 68 -13.34 39.68 -10.81
C VAL A 68 -13.78 40.14 -9.43
N GLN A 69 -14.93 40.82 -9.35
CA GLN A 69 -15.48 41.34 -8.08
C GLN A 69 -16.57 40.46 -7.46
N ASN A 70 -17.22 39.60 -8.25
CA ASN A 70 -18.27 38.69 -7.77
C ASN A 70 -17.66 37.42 -7.17
N THR A 71 -18.08 37.05 -5.96
CA THR A 71 -17.57 35.88 -5.21
C THR A 71 -17.76 34.56 -5.96
N GLN A 72 -18.89 34.39 -6.66
CA GLN A 72 -19.18 33.17 -7.43
C GLN A 72 -18.29 33.05 -8.67
N GLN A 73 -18.07 34.17 -9.37
CA GLN A 73 -17.19 34.21 -10.54
C GLN A 73 -15.75 33.94 -10.13
N LEU A 74 -15.30 34.54 -9.02
CA LEU A 74 -13.97 34.30 -8.48
C LEU A 74 -13.78 32.84 -8.11
N GLY A 75 -14.77 32.19 -7.49
CA GLY A 75 -14.74 30.76 -7.19
C GLY A 75 -14.52 29.87 -8.43
N LEU A 76 -15.24 30.15 -9.52
CA LEU A 76 -15.12 29.40 -10.78
C LEU A 76 -13.76 29.63 -11.47
N VAL A 77 -13.31 30.88 -11.55
CA VAL A 77 -12.00 31.22 -12.14
C VAL A 77 -10.86 30.64 -11.31
N ALA A 78 -10.94 30.75 -9.99
CA ALA A 78 -9.96 30.18 -9.07
C ALA A 78 -9.86 28.65 -9.22
N SER A 79 -10.97 27.94 -9.47
CA SER A 79 -10.93 26.49 -9.67
C SER A 79 -10.04 26.08 -10.86
N VAL A 80 -10.01 26.88 -11.92
CA VAL A 80 -9.15 26.68 -13.10
C VAL A 80 -7.71 27.05 -12.81
N LEU A 81 -7.47 28.23 -12.23
CA LEU A 81 -6.12 28.74 -11.93
C LEU A 81 -5.40 27.85 -10.91
N LEU A 82 -6.09 27.44 -9.84
CA LEU A 82 -5.52 26.58 -8.80
C LEU A 82 -5.26 25.16 -9.30
N ALA A 83 -5.96 24.69 -10.34
CA ALA A 83 -5.69 23.39 -10.97
C ALA A 83 -4.35 23.37 -11.73
N GLN A 84 -3.79 24.52 -12.12
CA GLN A 84 -2.51 24.59 -12.82
C GLN A 84 -1.29 24.33 -11.92
N GLY A 85 -1.45 24.58 -10.61
CA GLY A 85 -0.37 24.47 -9.63
C GLY A 85 0.75 25.52 -9.75
N ASP A 86 0.57 26.59 -10.54
CA ASP A 86 1.56 27.68 -10.64
C ASP A 86 1.53 28.54 -9.36
N ARG A 87 2.64 28.55 -8.61
CA ARG A 87 2.78 29.30 -7.35
C ARG A 87 2.42 30.78 -7.48
N LYS A 88 2.77 31.44 -8.60
CA LYS A 88 2.47 32.88 -8.78
C LYS A 88 0.98 33.13 -8.90
N GLN A 89 0.29 32.28 -9.65
CA GLN A 89 -1.17 32.34 -9.83
C GLN A 89 -1.89 31.99 -8.52
N VAL A 90 -1.40 30.99 -7.77
CA VAL A 90 -1.96 30.63 -6.46
C VAL A 90 -1.88 31.82 -5.49
N CYS A 91 -0.75 32.52 -5.42
CA CYS A 91 -0.61 33.71 -4.58
C CYS A 91 -1.55 34.85 -5.02
N SER A 92 -1.65 35.13 -6.32
CA SER A 92 -2.54 36.17 -6.86
C SER A 92 -4.02 35.87 -6.55
N VAL A 93 -4.45 34.62 -6.72
CA VAL A 93 -5.81 34.16 -6.36
C VAL A 93 -6.06 34.30 -4.87
N GLY A 94 -5.09 33.93 -4.02
CA GLY A 94 -5.15 34.13 -2.57
C GLY A 94 -5.36 35.57 -2.17
N GLN A 95 -4.54 36.48 -2.71
CA GLN A 95 -4.64 37.93 -2.46
C GLN A 95 -5.98 38.51 -2.96
N CYS A 96 -6.48 38.05 -4.11
CA CYS A 96 -7.78 38.46 -4.62
C CYS A 96 -8.93 37.99 -3.71
N ALA A 97 -8.93 36.72 -3.30
CA ALA A 97 -9.96 36.18 -2.41
C ALA A 97 -9.98 36.87 -1.04
N LEU A 98 -8.81 37.18 -0.48
CA LEU A 98 -8.70 37.89 0.80
C LEU A 98 -9.13 39.35 0.72
N ARG A 99 -8.77 40.08 -0.36
CA ARG A 99 -9.27 41.45 -0.58
C ARG A 99 -10.81 41.48 -0.62
N VAL A 100 -11.43 40.51 -1.29
CA VAL A 100 -12.89 40.42 -1.36
C VAL A 100 -13.47 40.04 0.01
N LEU A 101 -12.83 39.14 0.75
CA LEU A 101 -13.22 38.83 2.13
C LEU A 101 -13.17 40.10 3.00
N GLU A 102 -12.07 40.84 3.01
CA GLU A 102 -11.87 42.04 3.84
C GLU A 102 -12.85 43.18 3.56
N SER A 103 -13.39 43.27 2.33
CA SER A 103 -14.36 44.31 1.95
C SER A 103 -15.64 44.28 2.81
N ARG A 104 -16.09 45.45 3.28
CA ARG A 104 -17.39 45.61 3.94
C ARG A 104 -18.48 45.56 2.87
N GLN A 105 -19.20 44.45 2.75
CA GLN A 105 -20.29 44.32 1.78
C GLN A 105 -21.64 44.67 2.45
N PRO A 106 -22.39 45.69 1.97
CA PRO A 106 -23.69 46.03 2.54
C PRO A 106 -24.85 45.17 2.00
N GLU A 107 -24.80 44.65 0.77
CA GLU A 107 -25.89 43.86 0.16
C GLU A 107 -25.38 43.19 -1.15
N GLY A 108 -24.54 42.14 -1.04
CA GLY A 108 -23.89 41.49 -2.18
C GLY A 108 -23.92 39.95 -2.12
N PRO A 109 -23.54 39.23 -3.21
CA PRO A 109 -23.52 37.76 -3.22
C PRO A 109 -22.61 37.21 -2.12
N GLY A 110 -23.12 36.26 -1.36
CA GLY A 110 -22.51 35.76 -0.13
C GLY A 110 -21.06 35.26 -0.25
N LEU A 111 -20.35 35.22 0.88
CA LEU A 111 -18.93 34.82 0.98
C LEU A 111 -18.70 33.31 0.78
N ARG A 112 -19.78 32.53 0.63
CA ARG A 112 -19.81 31.07 0.49
C ARG A 112 -18.86 30.49 -0.56
N HIS A 113 -18.51 31.24 -1.60
CA HIS A 113 -17.67 30.74 -2.70
C HIS A 113 -16.18 30.98 -2.47
N LEU A 114 -15.81 31.76 -1.44
CA LEU A 114 -14.43 32.19 -1.20
C LEU A 114 -13.67 31.28 -0.25
N LEU A 115 -14.29 30.74 0.80
CA LEU A 115 -13.61 29.85 1.75
C LEU A 115 -13.01 28.59 1.11
N PRO A 116 -13.69 27.89 0.18
CA PRO A 116 -13.09 26.78 -0.54
C PRO A 116 -11.86 27.19 -1.36
N VAL A 117 -11.86 28.40 -1.93
CA VAL A 117 -10.73 28.97 -2.66
C VAL A 117 -9.56 29.20 -1.71
N VAL A 118 -9.80 29.85 -0.57
CA VAL A 118 -8.75 30.11 0.44
C VAL A 118 -8.20 28.81 1.03
N SER A 119 -9.06 27.84 1.32
CA SER A 119 -8.65 26.49 1.73
C SER A 119 -7.77 25.82 0.67
N LYS A 120 -8.09 25.96 -0.62
CA LYS A 120 -7.25 25.39 -1.68
C LYS A 120 -5.93 26.14 -1.84
N VAL A 121 -5.92 27.47 -1.72
CA VAL A 121 -4.71 28.30 -1.74
C VAL A 121 -3.77 27.93 -0.61
N THR A 122 -4.27 27.82 0.62
CA THR A 122 -3.46 27.48 1.81
C THR A 122 -2.81 26.10 1.69
N ASN A 123 -3.51 25.12 1.10
CA ASN A 123 -2.93 23.80 0.83
C ASN A 123 -1.87 23.79 -0.30
N LEU A 124 -1.95 24.72 -1.26
CA LEU A 124 -1.02 24.78 -2.41
C LEU A 124 0.19 25.69 -2.16
N ALA A 125 0.00 26.77 -1.39
CA ALA A 125 1.03 27.75 -1.06
C ALA A 125 0.74 28.34 0.33
N PRO A 126 1.21 27.70 1.42
CA PRO A 126 0.92 28.16 2.78
C PRO A 126 1.53 29.52 3.11
N ASP A 127 2.69 29.84 2.52
CA ASP A 127 3.38 31.13 2.71
C ASP A 127 2.79 32.27 1.85
N ALA A 128 1.69 32.03 1.12
CA ALA A 128 1.11 33.01 0.22
C ALA A 128 0.39 34.16 0.94
N LEU A 129 0.06 33.98 2.22
CA LEU A 129 -0.75 34.92 3.00
C LEU A 129 0.13 35.71 3.97
N HIS A 130 -0.08 37.03 4.04
CA HIS A 130 0.61 37.89 5.00
C HIS A 130 0.01 37.72 6.40
N GLU A 131 0.80 38.04 7.44
CA GLU A 131 0.40 37.88 8.85
C GLU A 131 -0.90 38.62 9.20
N GLU A 132 -1.10 39.85 8.71
CA GLU A 132 -2.32 40.63 8.94
C GLU A 132 -3.57 39.95 8.33
N GLN A 133 -3.41 39.36 7.16
CA GLN A 133 -4.49 38.65 6.46
C GLN A 133 -4.84 37.36 7.19
N THR A 134 -3.83 36.63 7.68
CA THR A 134 -3.97 35.45 8.52
C THR A 134 -4.71 35.78 9.82
N ASN A 135 -4.36 36.89 10.49
CA ASN A 135 -5.03 37.35 11.71
C ASN A 135 -6.49 37.75 11.48
N THR A 136 -6.78 38.40 10.35
CA THR A 136 -8.15 38.75 9.97
C THR A 136 -8.99 37.50 9.72
N LEU A 137 -8.44 36.52 9.02
CA LEU A 137 -9.14 35.26 8.77
C LEU A 137 -9.33 34.44 10.04
N ASN A 138 -8.33 34.39 10.94
CA ASN A 138 -8.45 33.74 12.25
C ASN A 138 -9.65 34.28 13.05
N ARG A 139 -9.80 35.62 13.08
CA ARG A 139 -10.93 36.27 13.76
C ARG A 139 -12.27 35.84 13.15
N ARG A 140 -12.38 35.89 11.82
CA ARG A 140 -13.62 35.53 11.10
C ARG A 140 -13.99 34.06 11.25
N LEU A 141 -13.02 33.16 11.09
CA LEU A 141 -13.24 31.72 11.31
C LEU A 141 -13.77 31.47 12.73
N GLY A 142 -13.14 32.09 13.73
CA GLY A 142 -13.61 32.00 15.11
C GLY A 142 -15.02 32.56 15.27
N ASP A 143 -15.34 33.70 14.66
CA ASP A 143 -16.67 34.29 14.76
C ASP A 143 -17.75 33.44 14.07
N TRP A 144 -17.47 32.86 12.91
CA TRP A 144 -18.40 31.93 12.24
C TRP A 144 -18.61 30.64 13.02
N LEU A 145 -17.57 30.08 13.65
CA LEU A 145 -17.70 28.87 14.46
C LEU A 145 -18.60 29.08 15.69
N ARG A 146 -18.52 30.24 16.35
CA ARG A 146 -19.21 30.49 17.63
C ARG A 146 -20.54 31.22 17.51
N HIS A 147 -20.68 32.13 16.55
CA HIS A 147 -21.79 33.10 16.52
C HIS A 147 -22.72 32.95 15.32
N ALA A 148 -22.69 31.81 14.62
CA ALA A 148 -23.68 31.52 13.59
C ALA A 148 -25.09 31.40 14.19
N SER A 149 -26.08 31.88 13.43
CA SER A 149 -27.50 31.94 13.80
C SER A 149 -28.04 30.57 14.19
N VAL A 150 -28.85 30.54 15.25
CA VAL A 150 -29.63 29.35 15.69
C VAL A 150 -31.06 29.40 15.13
N GLN A 151 -31.41 30.44 14.36
CA GLN A 151 -32.68 30.55 13.65
C GLN A 151 -32.51 30.12 12.20
N GLN A 152 -33.51 29.46 11.64
CA GLN A 152 -33.51 29.09 10.22
C GLN A 152 -33.60 30.34 9.32
N GLY A 153 -33.21 30.17 8.06
CA GLY A 153 -33.44 31.17 7.03
C GLY A 153 -34.91 31.29 6.64
N VAL A 154 -35.28 32.44 6.06
CA VAL A 154 -36.62 32.65 5.52
C VAL A 154 -36.80 31.79 4.25
N ALA A 155 -37.84 30.95 4.22
CA ALA A 155 -38.20 30.19 3.04
C ALA A 155 -38.48 31.14 1.87
N HIS A 156 -37.79 30.95 0.75
CA HIS A 156 -38.09 31.70 -0.47
C HIS A 156 -39.37 31.12 -1.06
N SER A 157 -40.51 31.78 -0.85
CA SER A 157 -41.79 31.34 -1.41
C SER A 157 -41.69 31.32 -2.93
N SER A 158 -41.76 30.14 -3.55
CA SER A 158 -42.02 30.00 -4.98
C SER A 158 -43.39 30.61 -5.26
N GLY A 159 -43.42 31.73 -5.99
CA GLY A 159 -44.60 32.56 -6.19
C GLY A 159 -45.82 31.80 -6.70
N GLY A 160 -46.83 31.66 -5.82
CA GLY A 160 -48.21 31.34 -6.19
C GLY A 160 -49.06 32.59 -6.04
N PHE A 161 -49.75 32.99 -7.10
CA PHE A 161 -50.46 34.28 -7.25
C PHE A 161 -51.64 34.53 -6.27
N PHE A 162 -51.96 33.60 -5.36
CA PHE A 162 -53.15 33.71 -4.47
C PHE A 162 -52.91 33.27 -3.02
N SER A 163 -51.77 33.60 -2.41
CA SER A 163 -51.61 33.45 -0.96
C SER A 163 -50.90 34.67 -0.39
N THR A 164 -51.60 35.45 0.44
CA THR A 164 -50.94 36.44 1.31
C THR A 164 -50.02 35.68 2.28
N PRO A 165 -48.68 35.88 2.22
CA PRO A 165 -47.80 35.17 3.11
C PRO A 165 -47.91 35.82 4.49
N ARG A 166 -48.62 35.18 5.43
CA ARG A 166 -48.29 35.39 6.84
C ARG A 166 -46.85 34.93 6.98
N ALA A 167 -45.90 35.86 7.08
CA ALA A 167 -44.51 35.59 7.34
C ALA A 167 -44.41 34.81 8.67
N ARG A 168 -44.46 33.47 8.59
CA ARG A 168 -44.10 32.62 9.72
C ARG A 168 -42.67 32.98 10.05
N GLN A 169 -42.43 33.48 11.26
CA GLN A 169 -41.07 33.70 11.74
C GLN A 169 -40.29 32.40 11.53
N PRO A 170 -39.05 32.47 11.00
CA PRO A 170 -38.23 31.28 10.81
C PRO A 170 -38.13 30.52 12.13
N GLY A 171 -38.40 29.22 12.11
CA GLY A 171 -38.26 28.38 13.29
C GLY A 171 -36.80 28.23 13.71
N PRO A 172 -36.53 27.79 14.94
CA PRO A 172 -35.17 27.49 15.36
C PRO A 172 -34.61 26.30 14.56
N VAL A 173 -33.29 26.21 14.47
CA VAL A 173 -32.62 25.00 14.01
C VAL A 173 -32.76 23.90 15.07
N THR A 174 -32.74 22.66 14.61
CA THR A 174 -32.85 21.48 15.47
C THR A 174 -31.51 20.74 15.54
N GLU A 175 -31.37 19.87 16.54
CA GLU A 175 -30.31 18.88 16.64
C GLU A 175 -30.63 17.69 15.70
N VAL A 176 -29.69 16.76 15.54
CA VAL A 176 -29.87 15.57 14.67
C VAL A 176 -31.01 14.64 15.12
N ASP A 177 -31.42 14.71 16.39
CA ASP A 177 -32.55 13.96 16.98
C ASP A 177 -33.90 14.71 16.88
N GLY A 178 -33.90 15.91 16.31
CA GLY A 178 -35.09 16.77 16.18
C GLY A 178 -35.39 17.64 17.40
N ALA A 179 -34.58 17.57 18.47
CA ALA A 179 -34.69 18.52 19.58
C ALA A 179 -34.31 19.93 19.12
N VAL A 180 -34.86 20.97 19.74
CA VAL A 180 -34.44 22.35 19.44
C VAL A 180 -32.98 22.54 19.87
N ALA A 181 -32.15 23.15 19.02
CA ALA A 181 -30.76 23.45 19.38
C ALA A 181 -30.73 24.54 20.46
N THR A 182 -30.01 24.26 21.56
CA THR A 182 -30.01 25.10 22.77
C THR A 182 -28.73 25.92 22.97
N ASP A 183 -27.65 25.57 22.29
CA ASP A 183 -26.35 26.24 22.39
C ASP A 183 -26.07 27.03 21.09
N PHE A 184 -24.87 26.94 20.52
CA PHE A 184 -24.54 27.57 19.23
C PHE A 184 -24.74 26.60 18.03
N PHE A 185 -24.84 27.18 16.84
CA PHE A 185 -24.98 26.42 15.59
C PHE A 185 -23.71 25.64 15.24
N THR A 186 -23.89 24.41 14.76
CA THR A 186 -22.82 23.51 14.33
C THR A 186 -23.16 22.86 12.99
N VAL A 187 -22.20 22.18 12.38
CA VAL A 187 -22.42 21.36 11.18
C VAL A 187 -23.41 20.21 11.39
N LEU A 188 -23.70 19.82 12.63
CA LEU A 188 -24.71 18.82 12.97
C LEU A 188 -26.09 19.42 13.30
N SER A 189 -26.23 20.74 13.23
CA SER A 189 -27.52 21.40 13.35
C SER A 189 -28.34 21.20 12.06
N THR A 190 -29.60 20.82 12.22
CA THR A 190 -30.53 20.52 11.12
C THR A 190 -31.51 21.68 10.92
N GLY A 191 -31.81 22.00 9.67
CA GLY A 191 -32.74 23.07 9.29
C GLY A 191 -33.23 22.88 7.86
N GLN A 192 -34.33 23.53 7.49
CA GLN A 192 -34.86 23.48 6.11
C GLN A 192 -34.16 24.49 5.20
N HIS A 193 -33.82 25.65 5.74
CA HIS A 193 -33.15 26.73 5.02
C HIS A 193 -32.02 27.26 5.89
N PHE A 194 -30.79 27.21 5.38
CA PHE A 194 -29.62 27.74 6.09
C PHE A 194 -29.33 29.18 5.66
N THR A 195 -28.99 30.03 6.63
CA THR A 195 -28.51 31.40 6.42
C THR A 195 -27.05 31.41 5.95
N GLU A 196 -26.57 32.53 5.43
CA GLU A 196 -25.19 32.63 4.91
C GLU A 196 -24.13 32.36 5.99
N ASP A 197 -24.31 32.85 7.21
CA ASP A 197 -23.43 32.59 8.34
C ASP A 197 -23.43 31.11 8.77
N GLN A 198 -24.55 30.40 8.65
CA GLN A 198 -24.62 28.95 8.88
C GLN A 198 -23.83 28.17 7.82
N TRP A 199 -23.89 28.58 6.54
CA TRP A 199 -23.03 28.00 5.50
C TRP A 199 -21.55 28.27 5.75
N LEU A 200 -21.21 29.49 6.18
CA LEU A 200 -19.83 29.86 6.52
C LEU A 200 -19.31 29.10 7.75
N ASN A 201 -20.16 28.78 8.73
CA ASN A 201 -19.81 27.90 9.85
C ASN A 201 -19.39 26.50 9.37
N VAL A 202 -20.20 25.87 8.50
CA VAL A 202 -19.90 24.54 7.94
C VAL A 202 -18.59 24.57 7.13
N GLN A 203 -18.39 25.61 6.33
CA GLN A 203 -17.16 25.79 5.55
C GLN A 203 -15.94 26.08 6.43
N ALA A 204 -16.10 26.88 7.48
CA ALA A 204 -15.04 27.17 8.44
C ALA A 204 -14.57 25.88 9.12
N PHE A 205 -15.50 25.03 9.59
CA PHE A 205 -15.15 23.74 10.18
C PHE A 205 -14.47 22.81 9.17
N SER A 206 -14.96 22.74 7.92
CA SER A 206 -14.39 21.83 6.91
C SER A 206 -12.95 22.16 6.49
N MET A 207 -12.51 23.41 6.65
CA MET A 207 -11.12 23.81 6.41
C MET A 207 -10.29 23.97 7.69
N LEU A 208 -10.90 23.86 8.88
CA LEU A 208 -10.30 24.25 10.16
C LEU A 208 -9.00 23.51 10.44
N ARG A 209 -8.98 22.17 10.29
CA ARG A 209 -7.78 21.37 10.54
C ARG A 209 -6.64 21.77 9.62
N ALA A 210 -6.91 21.87 8.32
CA ALA A 210 -5.92 22.27 7.33
C ALA A 210 -5.37 23.66 7.67
N TRP A 211 -6.23 24.60 8.04
CA TRP A 211 -5.82 25.95 8.46
C TRP A 211 -4.95 25.93 9.73
N LEU A 212 -5.36 25.20 10.76
CA LEU A 212 -4.62 25.10 12.02
C LEU A 212 -3.22 24.49 11.82
N LEU A 213 -3.08 23.47 10.97
CA LEU A 213 -1.78 22.83 10.69
C LEU A 213 -0.73 23.81 10.16
N HIS A 214 -1.13 24.84 9.41
CA HIS A 214 -0.22 25.85 8.87
C HIS A 214 0.08 26.98 9.87
N GLY A 215 -0.76 27.17 10.89
CA GLY A 215 -0.53 28.11 11.99
C GLY A 215 0.30 27.54 13.15
N GLY A 216 1.14 26.53 12.92
CA GLY A 216 1.99 25.98 13.99
C GLY A 216 3.11 26.96 14.39
N PRO A 217 3.60 26.93 15.64
CA PRO A 217 4.66 27.83 16.13
C PRO A 217 6.06 27.65 15.49
N GLY A 218 6.18 26.91 14.37
CA GLY A 218 7.46 26.55 13.75
C GLY A 218 7.76 27.19 12.40
N GLY A 219 6.99 28.19 11.97
CA GLY A 219 7.02 28.74 10.61
C GLY A 219 7.60 30.16 10.47
N SER A 220 8.59 30.57 11.26
CA SER A 220 9.60 31.59 10.93
C SER A 220 10.44 31.97 12.17
N SER A 221 11.76 31.83 12.03
CA SER A 221 12.84 32.41 12.85
C SER A 221 12.84 32.26 14.38
N THR A 222 13.83 31.55 14.93
CA THR A 222 14.42 31.83 16.25
C THR A 222 15.63 32.77 16.07
N PRO A 223 16.17 33.42 17.14
CA PRO A 223 15.59 33.69 18.46
C PRO A 223 15.59 35.20 18.77
N ASP A 224 14.69 35.65 19.65
CA ASP A 224 15.11 36.57 20.71
C ASP A 224 14.59 36.01 22.02
N ALA A 225 15.55 35.69 22.88
CA ALA A 225 15.33 35.42 24.29
C ALA A 225 15.00 36.75 25.00
N ASP A 226 14.43 36.63 26.20
CA ASP A 226 14.17 37.70 27.16
C ASP A 226 12.93 38.56 26.87
N ASP A 227 11.77 38.05 27.29
CA ASP A 227 10.93 38.74 28.30
C ASP A 227 9.66 37.90 28.56
N ARG A 228 9.78 36.93 29.48
CA ARG A 228 8.61 36.38 30.18
C ARG A 228 8.85 36.53 31.67
N SER A 229 8.48 37.71 32.17
CA SER A 229 8.33 37.93 33.60
C SER A 229 7.16 37.11 34.12
N GLU A 230 7.48 36.26 35.09
CA GLU A 230 6.62 35.45 35.93
C GLU A 230 5.52 36.29 36.59
N LEU A 231 4.27 35.81 36.51
CA LEU A 231 3.27 36.12 37.53
C LEU A 231 2.49 34.84 37.84
N GLU A 232 3.07 34.05 38.73
CA GLU A 232 2.38 32.98 39.44
C GLU A 232 1.37 33.57 40.44
N GLY A 233 0.26 32.83 40.63
CA GLY A 233 -0.42 32.79 41.92
C GLY A 233 -1.84 33.35 41.96
N SER A 234 -2.82 32.58 41.47
CA SER A 234 -4.01 32.23 42.29
C SER A 234 -4.95 31.28 41.57
N THR A 235 -4.89 30.02 41.99
CA THR A 235 -5.94 29.02 41.84
C THR A 235 -7.16 29.42 42.67
N LEU A 236 -8.28 29.79 42.03
CA LEU A 236 -9.66 29.44 42.42
C LEU A 236 -10.69 30.19 41.55
N SER A 237 -11.64 29.42 41.00
CA SER A 237 -12.90 29.86 40.35
C SER A 237 -12.83 30.41 38.91
N VAL A 238 -12.79 29.53 37.90
CA VAL A 238 -12.75 29.91 36.47
C VAL A 238 -14.00 29.48 35.66
N LEU A 239 -14.96 28.76 36.23
CA LEU A 239 -16.09 28.21 35.45
C LEU A 239 -17.20 29.22 35.06
N SER A 240 -16.98 30.53 35.18
CA SER A 240 -17.91 31.54 34.62
C SER A 240 -17.22 32.77 34.01
N ALA A 241 -15.89 32.90 34.12
CA ALA A 241 -15.14 34.08 33.66
C ALA A 241 -14.42 33.89 32.30
N ALA A 242 -14.43 32.69 31.72
CA ALA A 242 -13.68 32.40 30.48
C ALA A 242 -14.20 33.14 29.24
N SER A 243 -15.50 33.46 29.20
CA SER A 243 -16.12 34.10 28.02
C SER A 243 -15.61 35.54 27.79
N THR A 244 -15.43 36.32 28.86
CA THR A 244 -15.00 37.74 28.78
C THR A 244 -13.49 37.91 28.63
N ALA A 245 -12.66 36.97 29.08
CA ALA A 245 -11.21 37.00 28.91
C ALA A 245 -10.74 36.64 27.47
N SER A 246 -11.57 35.91 26.71
CA SER A 246 -11.25 35.44 25.35
C SER A 246 -11.03 36.57 24.33
N HIS A 247 -11.55 37.77 24.60
CA HIS A 247 -11.38 38.95 23.73
C HIS A 247 -9.98 39.56 23.79
N LEU A 248 -9.19 39.23 24.82
CA LEU A 248 -7.83 39.75 25.01
C LEU A 248 -6.74 38.87 24.38
N LEU A 249 -7.10 37.65 23.95
CA LEU A 249 -6.17 36.73 23.31
C LEU A 249 -5.85 37.16 21.87
N PRO A 250 -4.62 36.90 21.39
CA PRO A 250 -4.29 36.98 19.97
C PRO A 250 -5.32 36.24 19.09
N PRO A 251 -5.62 36.72 17.87
CA PRO A 251 -6.66 36.15 17.01
C PRO A 251 -6.52 34.63 16.79
N GLN A 252 -5.28 34.15 16.73
CA GLN A 252 -4.95 32.74 16.57
C GLN A 252 -5.29 31.90 17.81
N GLU A 253 -4.95 32.35 19.00
CA GLU A 253 -5.28 31.67 20.27
C GLU A 253 -6.80 31.66 20.50
N ARG A 254 -7.48 32.77 20.17
CA ARG A 254 -8.93 32.86 20.21
C ARG A 254 -9.59 31.86 19.24
N LEU A 255 -9.03 31.66 18.04
CA LEU A 255 -9.50 30.63 17.12
C LEU A 255 -9.31 29.22 17.72
N ARG A 256 -8.17 28.94 18.35
CA ARG A 256 -7.90 27.64 19.00
C ARG A 256 -8.91 27.32 20.10
N GLU A 257 -9.22 28.27 20.98
CA GLU A 257 -10.24 28.09 22.04
C GLU A 257 -11.64 27.82 21.45
N LYS A 258 -12.05 28.60 20.45
CA LYS A 258 -13.35 28.39 19.80
C LYS A 258 -13.42 27.08 19.02
N ALA A 259 -12.31 26.67 18.38
CA ALA A 259 -12.18 25.39 17.70
C ALA A 259 -12.29 24.22 18.69
N PHE A 260 -11.67 24.36 19.86
CA PHE A 260 -11.74 23.40 20.95
C PHE A 260 -13.19 23.21 21.43
N GLU A 261 -13.89 24.30 21.78
CA GLU A 261 -15.29 24.27 22.20
C GLU A 261 -16.21 23.67 21.13
N TYR A 262 -16.00 24.04 19.86
CA TYR A 262 -16.77 23.52 18.73
C TYR A 262 -16.61 22.01 18.60
N CYS A 263 -15.38 21.49 18.69
CA CYS A 263 -15.11 20.06 18.59
C CYS A 263 -15.68 19.28 19.79
N GLN A 264 -15.62 19.84 21.00
CA GLN A 264 -16.27 19.24 22.17
C GLN A 264 -17.79 19.15 21.97
N ARG A 265 -18.42 20.20 21.45
CA ARG A 265 -19.85 20.21 21.13
C ARG A 265 -20.21 19.15 20.09
N LEU A 266 -19.41 18.98 19.04
CA LEU A 266 -19.64 17.93 18.04
C LEU A 266 -19.55 16.52 18.66
N ILE A 267 -18.60 16.28 19.55
CA ILE A 267 -18.50 15.00 20.27
C ILE A 267 -19.73 14.79 21.14
N GLU A 268 -20.23 15.81 21.83
CA GLU A 268 -21.46 15.72 22.62
C GLU A 268 -22.68 15.41 21.73
N GLN A 269 -22.87 16.14 20.63
CA GLN A 269 -23.95 15.91 19.67
C GLN A 269 -23.87 14.53 19.03
N SER A 270 -22.67 13.95 18.92
CA SER A 270 -22.50 12.59 18.43
C SER A 270 -23.13 11.52 19.33
N ASN A 271 -23.52 11.85 20.57
CA ASN A 271 -24.28 10.95 21.46
C ASN A 271 -25.76 10.86 21.11
N ARG A 272 -26.28 11.77 20.28
CA ARG A 272 -27.68 11.82 19.89
C ARG A 272 -27.93 10.90 18.71
N ARG A 273 -29.07 10.20 18.74
CA ARG A 273 -29.49 9.34 17.62
C ARG A 273 -30.05 10.18 16.49
N ALA A 274 -29.35 10.20 15.35
CA ALA A 274 -29.81 10.90 14.16
C ALA A 274 -31.11 10.30 13.60
N LEU A 275 -32.05 11.17 13.18
CA LEU A 275 -33.32 10.77 12.58
C LEU A 275 -33.17 10.26 11.14
N ARG A 276 -32.19 10.79 10.39
CA ARG A 276 -31.93 10.42 8.99
C ARG A 276 -30.60 9.69 8.84
N LYS A 277 -30.54 8.73 7.92
CA LYS A 277 -29.29 8.01 7.59
C LYS A 277 -28.18 8.95 7.13
N ALA A 278 -28.49 9.95 6.31
CA ALA A 278 -27.51 10.94 5.85
C ALA A 278 -26.90 11.74 7.01
N ASP A 279 -27.73 12.13 7.99
CA ASP A 279 -27.28 12.88 9.17
C ASP A 279 -26.41 12.01 10.08
N SER A 280 -26.71 10.71 10.19
CA SER A 280 -25.86 9.74 10.90
C SER A 280 -24.48 9.58 10.25
N GLU A 281 -24.41 9.49 8.93
CA GLU A 281 -23.12 9.41 8.22
C GLU A 281 -22.32 10.71 8.33
N LEU A 282 -23.00 11.87 8.27
CA LEU A 282 -22.36 13.17 8.53
C LEU A 282 -21.83 13.26 9.96
N GLN A 283 -22.60 12.83 10.96
CA GLN A 283 -22.20 12.78 12.37
C GLN A 283 -20.91 11.97 12.57
N LYS A 284 -20.77 10.82 11.92
CA LYS A 284 -19.55 10.00 11.94
C LYS A 284 -18.35 10.72 11.31
N ALA A 285 -18.56 11.38 10.17
CA ALA A 285 -17.51 12.15 9.50
C ALA A 285 -17.04 13.35 10.34
N CYS A 286 -17.98 14.09 10.92
CA CYS A 286 -17.69 15.21 11.82
C CYS A 286 -16.95 14.75 13.08
N LEU A 287 -17.28 13.57 13.61
CA LEU A 287 -16.59 13.00 14.77
C LEU A 287 -15.10 12.69 14.45
N VAL A 288 -14.83 12.09 13.29
CA VAL A 288 -13.45 11.86 12.81
C VAL A 288 -12.69 13.18 12.74
N GLU A 289 -13.26 14.19 12.09
CA GLU A 289 -12.61 15.49 11.90
C GLU A 289 -12.41 16.23 13.23
N ALA A 290 -13.39 16.19 14.14
CA ALA A 290 -13.33 16.83 15.46
C ALA A 290 -12.17 16.26 16.30
N VAL A 291 -11.99 14.94 16.32
CA VAL A 291 -10.87 14.32 17.05
C VAL A 291 -9.52 14.71 16.42
N LEU A 292 -9.42 14.77 15.10
CA LEU A 292 -8.20 15.20 14.41
C LEU A 292 -7.88 16.68 14.65
N VAL A 293 -8.89 17.55 14.77
CA VAL A 293 -8.71 18.95 15.16
C VAL A 293 -8.21 19.04 16.62
N LEU A 294 -8.82 18.29 17.54
CA LEU A 294 -8.38 18.26 18.95
C LEU A 294 -6.94 17.77 19.10
N ASP A 295 -6.52 16.78 18.30
CA ASP A 295 -5.13 16.34 18.23
C ASP A 295 -4.18 17.47 17.80
N VAL A 296 -4.53 18.20 16.73
CA VAL A 296 -3.73 19.35 16.26
C VAL A 296 -3.63 20.42 17.35
N LEU A 297 -4.74 20.72 18.03
CA LEU A 297 -4.76 21.70 19.12
C LEU A 297 -3.86 21.29 20.28
N CYS A 298 -3.94 20.03 20.73
CA CYS A 298 -3.10 19.52 21.81
C CYS A 298 -1.61 19.45 21.44
N ARG A 299 -1.27 19.23 20.17
CA ARG A 299 0.11 19.30 19.67
C ARG A 299 0.66 20.72 19.61
N GLN A 300 -0.19 21.72 19.37
CA GLN A 300 0.22 23.13 19.34
C GLN A 300 0.29 23.77 20.72
N ASP A 301 -0.63 23.41 21.60
CA ASP A 301 -0.69 23.90 22.97
C ASP A 301 -1.11 22.75 23.93
N PRO A 302 -0.19 22.27 24.79
CA PRO A 302 -0.48 21.24 25.77
C PRO A 302 -1.58 21.59 26.78
N SER A 303 -1.95 22.87 26.95
CA SER A 303 -3.01 23.29 27.86
C SER A 303 -4.37 22.64 27.55
N PHE A 304 -4.62 22.30 26.28
CA PHE A 304 -5.83 21.61 25.83
C PHE A 304 -5.88 20.13 26.22
N LEU A 305 -4.74 19.51 26.54
CA LEU A 305 -4.65 18.06 26.74
C LEU A 305 -5.57 17.57 27.86
N TYR A 306 -5.42 18.11 29.07
CA TYR A 306 -6.22 17.68 30.23
C TYR A 306 -7.72 17.95 30.05
N ARG A 307 -8.08 19.04 29.35
CA ARG A 307 -9.47 19.38 29.00
C ARG A 307 -10.07 18.40 27.99
N THR A 308 -9.23 17.78 27.16
CA THR A 308 -9.63 16.82 26.11
C THR A 308 -9.77 15.39 26.64
N LEU A 309 -8.94 14.99 27.61
CA LEU A 309 -8.80 13.59 28.02
C LEU A 309 -10.08 12.95 28.54
N SER A 310 -10.86 13.66 29.35
CA SER A 310 -12.12 13.14 29.90
C SER A 310 -13.13 12.80 28.80
N CYS A 311 -13.27 13.72 27.83
CA CYS A 311 -14.13 13.57 26.66
C CYS A 311 -13.67 12.41 25.76
N LEU A 312 -12.38 12.31 25.45
CA LEU A 312 -11.86 11.25 24.56
C LEU A 312 -11.86 9.87 25.21
N ARG A 313 -11.65 9.73 26.52
CA ARG A 313 -11.77 8.44 27.21
C ARG A 313 -13.20 7.91 27.17
N ALA A 314 -14.19 8.78 27.42
CA ALA A 314 -15.60 8.43 27.31
C ALA A 314 -15.98 8.08 25.86
N LEU A 315 -15.47 8.85 24.89
CA LEU A 315 -15.66 8.58 23.47
C LEU A 315 -15.08 7.22 23.06
N HIS A 316 -13.83 6.91 23.44
CA HIS A 316 -13.18 5.65 23.15
C HIS A 316 -13.99 4.46 23.68
N ALA A 317 -14.41 4.50 24.96
CA ALA A 317 -15.20 3.43 25.56
C ALA A 317 -16.52 3.19 24.80
N ARG A 318 -17.19 4.26 24.37
CA ARG A 318 -18.41 4.18 23.55
C ARG A 318 -18.15 3.59 22.17
N LEU A 319 -17.11 4.06 21.49
CA LEU A 319 -16.77 3.60 20.13
C LEU A 319 -16.33 2.13 20.10
N CYS A 320 -15.67 1.63 21.15
CA CYS A 320 -15.39 0.20 21.28
C CYS A 320 -16.66 -0.65 21.33
N GLY A 321 -17.80 -0.11 21.77
CA GLY A 321 -19.09 -0.80 21.79
C GLY A 321 -19.90 -0.71 20.49
N ASP A 322 -19.54 0.21 19.58
CA ASP A 322 -20.34 0.52 18.40
C ASP A 322 -19.61 0.17 17.08
N PRO A 323 -19.97 -0.94 16.41
CA PRO A 323 -19.33 -1.36 15.16
C PRO A 323 -19.63 -0.43 13.98
N THR A 324 -20.57 0.51 14.12
CA THR A 324 -20.94 1.42 13.03
C THR A 324 -20.05 2.66 12.94
N CYS A 325 -19.26 2.95 13.99
CA CYS A 325 -18.42 4.14 14.11
C CYS A 325 -16.91 3.82 14.11
N VAL A 326 -16.52 2.65 13.61
CA VAL A 326 -15.15 2.13 13.66
C VAL A 326 -14.11 3.07 13.03
N ARG A 327 -14.47 3.84 12.00
CA ARG A 327 -13.57 4.82 11.39
C ARG A 327 -13.12 5.91 12.37
N ALA A 328 -13.95 6.28 13.36
CA ALA A 328 -13.61 7.27 14.37
C ALA A 328 -12.59 6.75 15.40
N LEU A 329 -12.42 5.43 15.53
CA LEU A 329 -11.40 4.85 16.41
C LEU A 329 -9.97 5.14 15.92
N LEU A 330 -9.76 5.30 14.60
CA LEU A 330 -8.43 5.58 14.03
C LEU A 330 -7.86 6.93 14.53
N PRO A 331 -8.57 8.07 14.39
CA PRO A 331 -8.15 9.34 15.01
C PRO A 331 -7.97 9.29 16.52
N VAL A 332 -8.82 8.55 17.24
CA VAL A 332 -8.72 8.42 18.70
C VAL A 332 -7.43 7.68 19.08
N ALA A 333 -7.10 6.60 18.35
CA ALA A 333 -5.85 5.88 18.53
C ALA A 333 -4.64 6.76 18.16
N GLN A 334 -4.73 7.55 17.10
CA GLN A 334 -3.71 8.54 16.73
C GLN A 334 -3.47 9.57 17.84
N PHE A 335 -4.54 10.10 18.42
CA PHE A 335 -4.44 11.03 19.55
C PHE A 335 -3.66 10.42 20.72
N PHE A 336 -3.98 9.18 21.08
CA PHE A 336 -3.25 8.47 22.14
C PHE A 336 -1.80 8.14 21.76
N LEU A 337 -1.43 8.09 20.47
CA LEU A 337 -0.03 7.88 20.07
C LEU A 337 0.77 9.14 20.31
N HIS A 338 0.21 10.31 19.99
CA HIS A 338 0.88 11.59 20.21
C HIS A 338 0.93 12.00 21.68
N HIS A 339 -0.12 11.68 22.44
CA HIS A 339 -0.32 12.27 23.77
C HIS A 339 -0.40 11.25 24.92
N GLY A 340 -0.44 9.95 24.65
CA GLY A 340 -0.67 8.91 25.66
C GLY A 340 0.35 8.90 26.79
N GLU A 341 1.62 9.11 26.48
CA GLU A 341 2.69 9.20 27.48
C GLU A 341 2.51 10.42 28.40
N ALA A 342 2.30 11.60 27.82
CA ALA A 342 2.04 12.83 28.58
C ALA A 342 0.74 12.77 29.40
N ALA A 343 -0.25 12.01 28.91
CA ALA A 343 -1.54 11.83 29.55
C ALA A 343 -1.59 10.70 30.59
N ALA A 344 -0.48 9.96 30.79
CA ALA A 344 -0.42 8.73 31.58
C ALA A 344 -1.56 7.75 31.24
N VAL A 345 -1.92 7.65 29.96
CA VAL A 345 -2.91 6.69 29.44
C VAL A 345 -2.18 5.47 28.91
N ASP A 346 -2.64 4.28 29.30
CA ASP A 346 -2.20 3.05 28.68
C ASP A 346 -2.78 2.95 27.25
N ALA A 347 -2.00 3.48 26.30
CA ALA A 347 -2.35 3.46 24.89
C ALA A 347 -2.21 2.06 24.28
N GLU A 348 -1.49 1.12 24.92
CA GLU A 348 -1.26 -0.22 24.40
C GLU A 348 -2.57 -1.01 24.25
N ALA A 349 -3.45 -0.93 25.26
CA ALA A 349 -4.77 -1.55 25.22
C ALA A 349 -5.62 -1.04 24.04
N VAL A 350 -5.51 0.25 23.70
CA VAL A 350 -6.20 0.87 22.55
C VAL A 350 -5.70 0.26 21.25
N TYR A 351 -4.37 0.19 21.04
CA TYR A 351 -3.80 -0.39 19.82
C TYR A 351 -4.04 -1.88 19.71
N GLN A 352 -3.99 -2.60 20.83
CA GLN A 352 -4.28 -4.01 20.85
C GLN A 352 -5.72 -4.26 20.39
N HIS A 353 -6.70 -3.55 20.96
CA HIS A 353 -8.09 -3.64 20.53
C HIS A 353 -8.25 -3.34 19.03
N LEU A 354 -7.62 -2.26 18.57
CA LEU A 354 -7.64 -1.79 17.20
C LEU A 354 -7.06 -2.82 16.22
N CYS A 355 -5.89 -3.39 16.53
CA CYS A 355 -5.20 -4.33 15.65
C CYS A 355 -5.80 -5.75 15.67
N THR A 356 -6.43 -6.18 16.78
CA THR A 356 -7.01 -7.53 16.87
C THR A 356 -8.46 -7.61 16.44
N ARG A 357 -9.27 -6.57 16.70
CA ARG A 357 -10.72 -6.64 16.47
C ARG A 357 -11.12 -6.10 15.11
N ILE A 358 -10.63 -4.91 14.74
CA ILE A 358 -11.12 -4.21 13.55
C ILE A 358 -10.82 -4.98 12.26
N PRO A 359 -9.59 -5.47 12.00
CA PRO A 359 -9.35 -6.26 10.79
C PRO A 359 -10.08 -7.60 10.80
N ALA A 360 -10.40 -8.18 11.97
CA ALA A 360 -11.11 -9.44 12.06
C ALA A 360 -12.60 -9.31 11.70
N GLU A 361 -13.24 -8.21 12.10
CA GLU A 361 -14.67 -7.97 11.91
C GLU A 361 -14.97 -7.17 10.63
N HIS A 362 -14.08 -6.25 10.23
CA HIS A 362 -14.34 -5.27 9.17
C HIS A 362 -13.39 -5.34 7.97
N PHE A 363 -12.70 -6.47 7.75
CA PHE A 363 -11.85 -6.67 6.56
C PHE A 363 -12.58 -6.41 5.23
N HIS A 364 -13.91 -6.57 5.23
CA HIS A 364 -14.75 -6.45 4.06
C HIS A 364 -15.03 -5.00 3.62
N SER A 365 -14.60 -4.00 4.39
CA SER A 365 -14.74 -2.57 4.08
C SER A 365 -13.47 -2.01 3.42
N PRO A 366 -13.43 -1.78 2.09
CA PRO A 366 -12.20 -1.40 1.40
C PRO A 366 -11.67 -0.02 1.80
N LEU A 367 -12.57 0.93 2.07
CA LEU A 367 -12.17 2.28 2.51
C LEU A 367 -11.54 2.24 3.90
N LEU A 368 -12.14 1.52 4.84
CA LEU A 368 -11.58 1.35 6.18
C LEU A 368 -10.23 0.63 6.13
N ALA A 369 -10.12 -0.42 5.31
CA ALA A 369 -8.87 -1.15 5.12
C ALA A 369 -7.73 -0.23 4.66
N LEU A 370 -8.00 0.63 3.67
CA LEU A 370 -7.03 1.62 3.18
C LEU A 370 -6.65 2.63 4.26
N GLU A 371 -7.64 3.23 4.92
CA GLU A 371 -7.40 4.21 6.00
C GLU A 371 -6.62 3.61 7.17
N PHE A 372 -6.90 2.35 7.51
CA PHE A 372 -6.22 1.64 8.60
C PHE A 372 -4.75 1.39 8.26
N VAL A 373 -4.45 0.89 7.06
CA VAL A 373 -3.07 0.63 6.64
C VAL A 373 -2.28 1.94 6.50
N GLN A 374 -2.91 2.99 5.97
CA GLN A 374 -2.32 4.33 5.93
C GLN A 374 -2.07 4.89 7.34
N PHE A 375 -2.99 4.70 8.27
CA PHE A 375 -2.79 5.05 9.68
C PHE A 375 -1.58 4.31 10.26
N CYS A 376 -1.46 2.99 10.04
CA CYS A 376 -0.32 2.20 10.51
C CYS A 376 0.99 2.77 9.96
N ARG A 377 1.05 3.02 8.64
CA ARG A 377 2.25 3.56 7.97
C ARG A 377 2.63 4.96 8.47
N ALA A 378 1.67 5.87 8.52
CA ALA A 378 1.90 7.25 8.95
C ALA A 378 2.32 7.32 10.42
N SER A 379 1.87 6.36 11.23
CA SER A 379 2.12 6.32 12.66
C SER A 379 3.35 5.50 13.06
N LEU A 380 4.07 4.86 12.12
CA LEU A 380 5.27 4.07 12.39
C LEU A 380 6.29 4.75 13.33
N PRO A 381 6.65 6.05 13.14
CA PRO A 381 7.60 6.71 14.03
C PRO A 381 7.09 6.89 15.46
N LEU A 382 5.77 6.88 15.66
CA LEU A 382 5.11 7.15 16.93
C LEU A 382 4.84 5.87 17.74
N PHE A 383 4.85 4.71 17.10
CA PHE A 383 4.57 3.45 17.79
C PHE A 383 5.59 3.16 18.88
N GLY A 384 6.87 3.51 18.72
CA GLY A 384 7.90 3.29 19.74
C GLY A 384 7.84 1.87 20.33
N ARG A 385 7.58 1.77 21.64
CA ARG A 385 7.40 0.50 22.37
C ARG A 385 6.19 -0.34 21.93
N HIS A 386 5.16 0.29 21.37
CA HIS A 386 3.92 -0.36 20.92
C HIS A 386 4.06 -1.04 19.54
N LEU A 387 5.22 -0.92 18.87
CA LEU A 387 5.46 -1.56 17.58
C LEU A 387 5.33 -3.10 17.64
N GLY A 388 5.63 -3.71 18.80
CA GLY A 388 5.43 -5.15 19.02
C GLY A 388 3.97 -5.60 18.84
N VAL A 389 3.00 -4.77 19.26
CA VAL A 389 1.57 -5.05 19.06
C VAL A 389 1.23 -5.10 17.58
N LEU A 390 1.73 -4.12 16.81
CA LEU A 390 1.50 -4.06 15.37
C LEU A 390 2.15 -5.24 14.64
N ARG A 391 3.43 -5.55 14.95
CA ARG A 391 4.16 -6.70 14.37
C ARG A 391 3.45 -8.02 14.67
N SER A 392 3.09 -8.25 15.93
CA SER A 392 2.38 -9.48 16.32
C SER A 392 0.98 -9.57 15.68
N SER A 393 0.40 -8.48 15.21
CA SER A 393 -0.94 -8.46 14.63
C SER A 393 -0.95 -8.60 13.10
N PHE A 394 0.21 -8.87 12.47
CA PHE A 394 0.34 -9.04 11.02
C PHE A 394 -0.67 -10.03 10.40
N PRO A 395 -1.07 -11.16 11.03
CA PRO A 395 -2.02 -12.08 10.40
C PRO A 395 -3.38 -11.43 10.19
N ASN A 396 -3.80 -10.56 11.12
CA ASN A 396 -5.05 -9.83 11.01
C ASN A 396 -4.95 -8.69 9.99
N LEU A 397 -3.82 -7.99 9.94
CA LEU A 397 -3.57 -6.96 8.91
C LEU A 397 -3.63 -7.57 7.51
N PHE A 398 -3.09 -8.77 7.33
CA PHE A 398 -3.13 -9.48 6.05
C PHE A 398 -4.55 -9.85 5.61
N LYS A 399 -5.55 -9.85 6.49
CA LYS A 399 -6.97 -10.00 6.09
C LYS A 399 -7.45 -8.84 5.23
N PHE A 400 -7.01 -7.61 5.54
CA PHE A 400 -7.30 -6.45 4.70
C PHE A 400 -6.69 -6.63 3.30
N LEU A 401 -5.42 -7.02 3.26
CA LEU A 401 -4.70 -7.27 2.01
C LEU A 401 -5.34 -8.40 1.20
N ALA A 402 -5.67 -9.52 1.85
CA ALA A 402 -6.35 -10.66 1.24
C ALA A 402 -7.70 -10.25 0.63
N TRP A 403 -8.47 -9.42 1.33
CA TRP A 403 -9.79 -9.01 0.86
C TRP A 403 -9.77 -7.91 -0.20
N SER A 404 -8.85 -6.94 -0.09
CA SER A 404 -8.77 -5.71 -0.88
C SER A 404 -7.38 -5.51 -1.50
N SER A 405 -6.82 -6.56 -2.10
CA SER A 405 -5.43 -6.62 -2.58
C SER A 405 -5.00 -5.48 -3.54
N PRO A 406 -5.72 -5.18 -4.65
CA PRO A 406 -5.24 -4.21 -5.64
C PRO A 406 -4.94 -2.81 -5.08
N PRO A 407 -5.81 -2.16 -4.28
CA PRO A 407 -5.49 -0.86 -3.70
C PRO A 407 -4.48 -0.90 -2.55
N LEU A 408 -4.29 -2.05 -1.89
CA LEU A 408 -3.46 -2.17 -0.69
C LEU A 408 -2.04 -2.68 -0.95
N THR A 409 -1.77 -3.27 -2.11
CA THR A 409 -0.46 -3.87 -2.42
C THR A 409 0.68 -2.87 -2.24
N ALA A 410 0.56 -1.66 -2.80
CA ALA A 410 1.59 -0.62 -2.67
C ALA A 410 1.77 -0.15 -1.22
N GLU A 411 0.68 -0.08 -0.45
CA GLU A 411 0.72 0.31 0.96
C GLU A 411 1.40 -0.77 1.81
N PHE A 412 1.14 -2.05 1.56
CA PHE A 412 1.81 -3.15 2.25
C PHE A 412 3.28 -3.32 1.85
N VAL A 413 3.64 -3.07 0.59
CA VAL A 413 5.06 -3.03 0.18
C VAL A 413 5.84 -2.00 1.00
N ALA A 414 5.24 -0.84 1.29
CA ALA A 414 5.84 0.18 2.14
C ALA A 414 5.82 -0.17 3.65
N LEU A 415 4.81 -0.92 4.10
CA LEU A 415 4.62 -1.26 5.51
C LEU A 415 5.43 -2.49 5.96
N LEU A 416 5.60 -3.48 5.08
CA LEU A 416 6.27 -4.76 5.34
C LEU A 416 7.64 -4.62 6.03
N PRO A 417 8.55 -3.71 5.62
CA PRO A 417 9.86 -3.57 6.27
C PRO A 417 9.79 -3.25 7.77
N SER A 418 8.69 -2.66 8.25
CA SER A 418 8.49 -2.36 9.67
C SER A 418 7.76 -3.48 10.43
N LEU A 419 7.01 -4.33 9.70
CA LEU A 419 6.24 -5.45 10.25
C LEU A 419 7.07 -6.71 10.44
N VAL A 420 7.99 -7.00 9.51
CA VAL A 420 8.82 -8.22 9.59
C VAL A 420 9.87 -8.04 10.67
N ASP A 421 9.94 -8.98 11.61
CA ASP A 421 11.09 -9.17 12.49
C ASP A 421 11.59 -10.61 12.43
N ALA A 422 12.71 -10.89 13.11
CA ALA A 422 13.31 -12.23 13.09
C ALA A 422 12.42 -13.30 13.73
N GLY A 423 11.56 -12.92 14.69
CA GLY A 423 10.67 -13.84 15.40
C GLY A 423 9.44 -14.23 14.58
N THR A 424 8.96 -13.34 13.72
CA THR A 424 7.74 -13.56 12.91
C THR A 424 8.03 -13.82 11.43
N ALA A 425 9.27 -13.71 10.96
CA ALA A 425 9.61 -13.79 9.54
C ALA A 425 9.17 -15.11 8.87
N VAL A 426 9.41 -16.25 9.52
CA VAL A 426 9.02 -17.57 9.00
C VAL A 426 7.49 -17.69 8.90
N GLU A 427 6.79 -17.36 9.99
CA GLU A 427 5.32 -17.37 10.03
C GLU A 427 4.70 -16.41 9.01
N MET A 428 5.31 -15.25 8.79
CA MET A 428 4.85 -14.27 7.81
C MET A 428 5.07 -14.73 6.37
N LEU A 429 6.21 -15.37 6.08
CA LEU A 429 6.46 -15.95 4.76
C LEU A 429 5.42 -17.03 4.43
N ASP A 430 5.11 -17.92 5.38
CA ASP A 430 4.06 -18.92 5.21
C ASP A 430 2.70 -18.28 4.91
N LEU A 431 2.30 -17.28 5.68
CA LEU A 431 1.02 -16.62 5.46
C LEU A 431 0.96 -15.82 4.15
N LEU A 432 2.08 -15.25 3.68
CA LEU A 432 2.16 -14.62 2.36
C LEU A 432 1.95 -15.63 1.23
N LEU A 433 2.49 -16.85 1.37
CA LEU A 433 2.29 -17.94 0.40
C LEU A 433 0.86 -18.50 0.45
N ASP A 434 0.21 -18.46 1.61
CA ASP A 434 -1.18 -18.88 1.81
C ASP A 434 -2.20 -17.74 1.68
N LEU A 435 -1.80 -16.54 1.25
CA LEU A 435 -2.69 -15.38 1.15
C LEU A 435 -3.93 -15.64 0.26
N PRO A 436 -3.84 -16.37 -0.87
CA PRO A 436 -5.02 -16.76 -1.65
C PRO A 436 -5.94 -17.74 -0.88
N CYS A 437 -5.37 -18.67 -0.11
CA CYS A 437 -6.11 -19.60 0.75
C CYS A 437 -6.81 -18.85 1.90
N LEU A 438 -6.13 -17.88 2.53
CA LEU A 438 -6.71 -16.96 3.51
C LEU A 438 -7.90 -16.21 2.91
N THR A 439 -7.78 -15.74 1.67
CA THR A 439 -8.85 -15.02 0.96
C THR A 439 -10.09 -15.91 0.79
N ALA A 440 -9.90 -17.18 0.42
CA ALA A 440 -10.98 -18.16 0.33
C ALA A 440 -11.64 -18.43 1.70
N ALA A 441 -10.84 -18.57 2.76
CA ALA A 441 -11.35 -18.76 4.12
C ALA A 441 -12.17 -17.55 4.63
N LEU A 442 -11.74 -16.32 4.32
CA LEU A 442 -12.49 -15.10 4.65
C LEU A 442 -13.84 -15.03 3.91
N ASP A 443 -13.89 -15.52 2.67
CA ASP A 443 -15.13 -15.59 1.89
C ASP A 443 -16.13 -16.54 2.55
N LEU A 444 -15.67 -17.71 3.04
CA LEU A 444 -16.48 -18.62 3.83
C LEU A 444 -16.92 -18.02 5.17
N GLN A 445 -16.03 -17.30 5.85
CA GLN A 445 -16.35 -16.66 7.12
C GLN A 445 -17.56 -15.72 6.95
N LEU A 446 -17.58 -14.87 5.91
CA LEU A 446 -18.73 -13.99 5.63
C LEU A 446 -19.99 -14.76 5.22
N ARG A 447 -19.85 -15.80 4.39
CA ARG A 447 -20.99 -16.65 4.00
C ARG A 447 -21.62 -17.35 5.21
N SER A 448 -20.82 -17.69 6.22
CA SER A 448 -21.26 -18.37 7.43
C SER A 448 -21.97 -17.45 8.42
N SER A 449 -21.61 -16.16 8.47
CA SER A 449 -22.04 -15.20 9.50
C SER A 449 -23.34 -14.46 9.19
N GLN A 450 -24.22 -15.00 8.34
CA GLN A 450 -25.38 -14.31 7.75
C GLN A 450 -26.14 -13.37 8.72
N ALA A 451 -25.89 -12.06 8.60
CA ALA A 451 -26.79 -11.00 9.03
C ALA A 451 -27.38 -10.36 7.76
N ALA A 452 -28.70 -10.38 7.66
CA ALA A 452 -29.44 -9.91 6.50
C ALA A 452 -29.28 -8.39 6.29
N SER A 453 -28.43 -7.97 5.36
CA SER A 453 -28.58 -6.69 4.65
C SER A 453 -27.64 -6.59 3.45
N GLU A 454 -28.19 -6.02 2.37
CA GLU A 454 -27.55 -5.64 1.10
C GLU A 454 -26.86 -6.79 0.33
N LYS A 455 -26.63 -6.54 -0.96
CA LYS A 455 -26.16 -7.51 -1.95
C LYS A 455 -24.96 -8.31 -1.41
N PRO A 456 -24.92 -9.64 -1.58
CA PRO A 456 -23.82 -10.46 -1.08
C PRO A 456 -22.48 -9.91 -1.55
N LEU A 457 -21.55 -9.72 -0.61
CA LEU A 457 -20.19 -9.21 -0.86
C LEU A 457 -19.28 -10.26 -1.49
N TRP A 458 -19.78 -11.48 -1.67
CA TRP A 458 -19.10 -12.63 -2.25
C TRP A 458 -19.75 -13.03 -3.58
N ASP A 459 -19.02 -13.81 -4.38
CA ASP A 459 -19.52 -14.29 -5.65
C ASP A 459 -20.58 -15.38 -5.46
N VAL A 460 -21.84 -15.05 -5.82
CA VAL A 460 -23.00 -15.95 -5.71
C VAL A 460 -22.94 -17.08 -6.73
N SER A 461 -22.19 -16.91 -7.83
CA SER A 461 -22.08 -17.93 -8.87
C SER A 461 -21.29 -19.16 -8.41
N VAL A 462 -20.41 -18.99 -7.42
CA VAL A 462 -19.56 -20.06 -6.89
C VAL A 462 -20.31 -20.85 -5.82
N ARG A 463 -20.53 -22.15 -6.08
CA ARG A 463 -21.14 -23.10 -5.15
C ARG A 463 -20.11 -23.53 -4.11
N ALA A 464 -20.37 -23.19 -2.85
CA ALA A 464 -19.46 -23.45 -1.72
C ALA A 464 -20.08 -24.30 -0.60
N ALA A 465 -21.13 -25.09 -0.90
CA ALA A 465 -21.89 -25.83 0.12
C ALA A 465 -21.02 -26.79 0.95
N GLY A 466 -20.22 -27.64 0.28
CA GLY A 466 -19.30 -28.56 0.97
C GLY A 466 -18.21 -27.82 1.77
N CYS A 467 -17.71 -26.68 1.27
CA CYS A 467 -16.75 -25.87 2.00
C CYS A 467 -17.36 -25.24 3.28
N LEU A 468 -18.64 -24.86 3.24
CA LEU A 468 -19.35 -24.32 4.41
C LEU A 468 -19.65 -25.39 5.47
N GLU A 469 -19.97 -26.62 5.04
CA GLU A 469 -20.13 -27.76 5.94
C GLU A 469 -18.80 -28.06 6.64
N ALA A 470 -17.72 -28.14 5.87
CA ALA A 470 -16.39 -28.41 6.40
C ALA A 470 -15.84 -27.27 7.27
N PHE A 471 -16.24 -26.02 7.03
CA PHE A 471 -15.92 -24.89 7.93
C PHE A 471 -16.54 -25.05 9.33
N ARG A 472 -17.65 -25.78 9.45
CA ARG A 472 -18.31 -26.09 10.72
C ARG A 472 -17.84 -27.41 11.33
N ASP A 473 -17.05 -28.19 10.60
CA ASP A 473 -16.57 -29.50 11.02
C ASP A 473 -15.42 -29.34 12.06
N PRO A 474 -15.53 -29.98 13.24
CA PRO A 474 -14.47 -29.97 14.25
C PRO A 474 -13.09 -30.43 13.73
N GLN A 475 -13.04 -31.29 12.72
CA GLN A 475 -11.78 -31.80 12.15
C GLN A 475 -10.92 -30.69 11.53
N TYR A 476 -11.54 -29.69 10.89
CA TYR A 476 -10.83 -28.60 10.21
C TYR A 476 -10.81 -27.30 11.04
N GLN A 477 -11.56 -27.25 12.15
CA GLN A 477 -11.73 -26.04 12.94
C GLN A 477 -10.40 -25.47 13.45
N ALA A 478 -9.47 -26.32 13.89
CA ALA A 478 -8.15 -25.88 14.36
C ALA A 478 -7.33 -25.22 13.24
N LEU A 479 -7.38 -25.76 12.01
CA LEU A 479 -6.68 -25.18 10.86
C LEU A 479 -7.31 -23.85 10.43
N PHE A 480 -8.65 -23.74 10.44
CA PHE A 480 -9.32 -22.46 10.18
C PHE A 480 -9.02 -21.42 11.26
N GLN A 481 -9.00 -21.81 12.53
CA GLN A 481 -8.62 -20.93 13.63
C GLN A 481 -7.18 -20.44 13.50
N HIS A 482 -6.26 -21.33 13.10
CA HIS A 482 -4.89 -20.95 12.78
C HIS A 482 -4.88 -19.94 11.64
N LEU A 483 -5.47 -20.26 10.47
CA LEU A 483 -5.45 -19.38 9.30
C LEU A 483 -6.11 -18.01 9.55
N LEU A 484 -7.21 -17.97 10.32
CA LEU A 484 -7.98 -16.76 10.63
C LEU A 484 -7.55 -16.08 11.94
N ARG A 485 -6.41 -16.46 12.54
CA ARG A 485 -5.92 -15.90 13.80
C ARG A 485 -5.74 -14.38 13.74
N ALA A 486 -5.86 -13.73 14.89
CA ALA A 486 -5.68 -12.28 15.02
C ALA A 486 -4.22 -11.89 15.35
N LYS A 487 -3.43 -12.81 15.88
CA LYS A 487 -2.04 -12.57 16.29
C LYS A 487 -1.14 -13.69 15.83
N ALA A 488 0.14 -13.35 15.64
CA ALA A 488 1.24 -14.27 15.41
C ALA A 488 1.30 -15.27 16.57
N SER A 489 1.40 -16.55 16.23
CA SER A 489 1.50 -17.64 17.21
C SER A 489 2.94 -18.09 17.44
N GLY A 490 3.88 -17.71 16.56
CA GLY A 490 5.24 -18.25 16.55
C GLY A 490 5.31 -19.68 16.05
N THR A 491 4.21 -20.22 15.51
CA THR A 491 4.11 -21.59 14.99
C THR A 491 3.57 -21.58 13.57
N THR A 492 3.99 -22.55 12.77
CA THR A 492 3.50 -22.78 11.41
C THR A 492 2.69 -24.08 11.38
N GLU A 493 1.56 -24.07 10.68
CA GLU A 493 0.69 -25.26 10.52
C GLU A 493 0.61 -25.63 9.04
N ARG A 494 0.56 -26.93 8.74
CA ARG A 494 0.46 -27.41 7.35
C ARG A 494 -0.98 -27.31 6.86
N LEU A 495 -1.24 -26.34 5.97
CA LEU A 495 -2.60 -26.03 5.47
C LEU A 495 -3.04 -26.86 4.27
N VAL A 496 -2.30 -27.92 3.90
CA VAL A 496 -2.62 -28.81 2.76
C VAL A 496 -4.06 -29.34 2.80
N PRO A 497 -4.61 -29.78 3.95
CA PRO A 497 -6.01 -30.21 4.01
C PRO A 497 -6.98 -29.08 3.66
N LEU A 498 -6.67 -27.83 4.04
CA LEU A 498 -7.47 -26.67 3.68
C LEU A 498 -7.33 -26.32 2.20
N HIS A 499 -6.16 -26.50 1.58
CA HIS A 499 -5.99 -26.24 0.15
C HIS A 499 -6.97 -27.09 -0.68
N GLN A 500 -7.04 -28.39 -0.39
CA GLN A 500 -7.95 -29.30 -1.09
C GLN A 500 -9.42 -28.95 -0.83
N LEU A 501 -9.76 -28.66 0.43
CA LEU A 501 -11.12 -28.32 0.86
C LEU A 501 -11.61 -26.99 0.23
N LEU A 502 -10.73 -26.00 0.15
CA LEU A 502 -11.04 -24.66 -0.35
C LEU A 502 -10.86 -24.52 -1.87
N GLN A 503 -10.36 -25.53 -2.56
CA GLN A 503 -10.10 -25.48 -4.00
C GLN A 503 -11.27 -24.96 -4.87
N PRO A 504 -12.55 -25.26 -4.57
CA PRO A 504 -13.68 -24.70 -5.34
C PRO A 504 -13.73 -23.16 -5.36
N LEU A 505 -13.17 -22.50 -4.34
CA LEU A 505 -13.11 -21.03 -4.22
C LEU A 505 -11.94 -20.39 -4.97
N ALA A 506 -11.00 -21.17 -5.50
CA ALA A 506 -9.86 -20.66 -6.26
C ALA A 506 -10.28 -19.85 -7.50
N SER A 507 -11.46 -20.17 -8.05
CA SER A 507 -12.06 -19.48 -9.20
C SER A 507 -12.66 -18.12 -8.87
N CYS A 508 -12.82 -17.77 -7.59
CA CYS A 508 -13.36 -16.47 -7.19
C CYS A 508 -12.42 -15.34 -7.64
N ALA A 509 -12.98 -14.31 -8.28
CA ALA A 509 -12.20 -13.17 -8.79
C ALA A 509 -11.32 -12.51 -7.70
N ARG A 510 -11.80 -12.47 -6.46
CA ARG A 510 -11.04 -11.94 -5.31
C ARG A 510 -9.81 -12.79 -4.98
N VAL A 511 -9.93 -14.11 -5.02
CA VAL A 511 -8.81 -15.04 -4.78
C VAL A 511 -7.76 -14.89 -5.87
N ALA A 512 -8.18 -14.79 -7.13
CA ALA A 512 -7.28 -14.51 -8.25
C ALA A 512 -6.57 -13.15 -8.12
N GLN A 513 -7.29 -12.08 -7.77
CA GLN A 513 -6.70 -10.75 -7.55
C GLN A 513 -5.73 -10.71 -6.35
N CYS A 514 -6.00 -11.48 -5.30
CA CYS A 514 -5.08 -11.62 -4.19
C CYS A 514 -3.80 -12.34 -4.61
N ALA A 515 -3.94 -13.45 -5.36
CA ALA A 515 -2.82 -14.22 -5.89
C ALA A 515 -1.89 -13.38 -6.79
N GLU A 516 -2.42 -12.42 -7.55
CA GLU A 516 -1.61 -11.52 -8.37
C GLU A 516 -0.66 -10.60 -7.57
N ALA A 517 -1.00 -10.25 -6.33
CA ALA A 517 -0.19 -9.36 -5.50
C ALA A 517 0.97 -10.07 -4.77
N VAL A 518 0.82 -11.38 -4.50
CA VAL A 518 1.79 -12.16 -3.71
C VAL A 518 3.22 -12.08 -4.25
N PRO A 519 3.51 -12.20 -5.56
CA PRO A 519 4.90 -12.13 -6.05
C PRO A 519 5.60 -10.81 -5.68
N ILE A 520 4.89 -9.69 -5.73
CA ILE A 520 5.44 -8.36 -5.37
C ILE A 520 5.65 -8.28 -3.86
N LEU A 521 4.71 -8.80 -3.07
CA LEU A 521 4.80 -8.84 -1.62
C LEU A 521 5.96 -9.72 -1.14
N LEU A 522 6.19 -10.87 -1.78
CA LEU A 522 7.33 -11.74 -1.52
C LEU A 522 8.66 -11.04 -1.81
N GLN A 523 8.76 -10.31 -2.92
CA GLN A 523 9.95 -9.51 -3.22
C GLN A 523 10.21 -8.44 -2.15
N ALA A 524 9.16 -7.73 -1.71
CA ALA A 524 9.27 -6.74 -0.65
C ALA A 524 9.66 -7.37 0.70
N PHE A 525 9.08 -8.53 1.03
CA PHE A 525 9.42 -9.32 2.22
C PHE A 525 10.90 -9.71 2.21
N PHE A 526 11.40 -10.28 1.11
CA PHE A 526 12.80 -10.69 1.04
C PHE A 526 13.76 -9.49 1.02
N ALA A 527 13.38 -8.39 0.38
CA ALA A 527 14.14 -7.14 0.43
C ALA A 527 14.25 -6.57 1.85
N ALA A 528 13.24 -6.79 2.71
CA ALA A 528 13.25 -6.41 4.12
C ALA A 528 14.03 -7.41 5.00
N VAL A 529 13.67 -8.69 4.97
CA VAL A 529 14.22 -9.70 5.89
C VAL A 529 15.73 -9.89 5.72
N THR A 530 16.22 -9.76 4.48
CA THR A 530 17.65 -9.90 4.19
C THR A 530 18.50 -8.76 4.75
N GLN A 531 17.89 -7.68 5.27
CA GLN A 531 18.64 -6.60 5.93
C GLN A 531 19.10 -6.99 7.33
N PHE A 532 18.43 -7.93 8.00
CA PHE A 532 18.70 -8.31 9.38
C PHE A 532 18.77 -9.83 9.62
N ALA A 533 18.51 -10.66 8.61
CA ALA A 533 18.54 -12.11 8.76
C ALA A 533 19.92 -12.62 9.17
N ASP A 534 19.96 -13.32 10.29
CA ASP A 534 21.13 -14.05 10.75
C ASP A 534 21.25 -15.41 10.06
N GLY A 535 22.27 -16.18 10.43
CA GLY A 535 22.51 -17.50 9.86
C GLY A 535 21.35 -18.47 10.07
N THR A 536 20.79 -18.48 11.27
CA THR A 536 19.68 -19.36 11.66
C THR A 536 18.41 -19.05 10.88
N LEU A 537 18.04 -17.76 10.79
CA LEU A 537 16.86 -17.34 10.04
C LEU A 537 17.05 -17.59 8.53
N THR A 538 18.25 -17.33 8.00
CA THR A 538 18.57 -17.62 6.59
C THR A 538 18.38 -19.11 6.27
N SER A 539 18.82 -20.00 7.15
CA SER A 539 18.59 -21.44 7.02
C SER A 539 17.11 -21.81 7.07
N GLN A 540 16.37 -21.29 8.04
CA GLN A 540 14.93 -21.54 8.17
C GLN A 540 14.15 -21.08 6.94
N LEU A 541 14.45 -19.88 6.42
CA LEU A 541 13.80 -19.35 5.21
C LEU A 541 14.12 -20.22 3.99
N ALA A 542 15.37 -20.66 3.81
CA ALA A 542 15.74 -21.51 2.68
C ALA A 542 15.03 -22.88 2.72
N LEU A 543 14.92 -23.49 3.89
CA LEU A 543 14.15 -24.73 4.07
C LEU A 543 12.67 -24.51 3.76
N LEU A 544 12.09 -23.41 4.26
CA LEU A 544 10.69 -23.10 3.99
C LEU A 544 10.42 -22.90 2.49
N LEU A 545 11.35 -22.28 1.75
CA LEU A 545 11.24 -22.15 0.29
C LEU A 545 11.19 -23.51 -0.43
N LEU A 546 11.95 -24.51 0.05
CA LEU A 546 11.96 -25.87 -0.49
C LEU A 546 10.67 -26.61 -0.13
N GLU A 547 10.26 -26.56 1.13
CA GLU A 547 9.06 -27.25 1.61
C GLU A 547 7.77 -26.72 0.96
N ARG A 548 7.70 -25.40 0.74
CA ARG A 548 6.49 -24.74 0.24
C ARG A 548 6.43 -24.67 -1.28
N SER A 549 7.50 -24.96 -2.03
CA SER A 549 7.47 -24.90 -3.49
C SER A 549 6.41 -25.81 -4.09
N ASP A 550 6.20 -26.99 -3.50
CA ASP A 550 5.31 -28.01 -4.04
C ASP A 550 3.92 -27.97 -3.38
N MET A 551 3.75 -27.12 -2.36
CA MET A 551 2.57 -27.09 -1.48
C MET A 551 1.83 -25.75 -1.56
N LEU A 552 1.72 -25.17 -2.75
CA LEU A 552 1.02 -23.90 -2.98
C LEU A 552 -0.45 -24.13 -3.33
N TYR A 553 -1.34 -23.29 -2.79
CA TYR A 553 -2.75 -23.28 -3.18
C TYR A 553 -2.93 -23.05 -4.68
N GLU A 554 -3.73 -23.89 -5.34
CA GLU A 554 -3.82 -23.95 -6.80
C GLU A 554 -4.73 -22.86 -7.36
N VAL A 555 -4.11 -21.78 -7.85
CA VAL A 555 -4.78 -20.68 -8.57
C VAL A 555 -4.10 -20.53 -9.95
N PRO A 556 -4.85 -20.26 -11.03
CA PRO A 556 -4.26 -20.08 -12.36
C PRO A 556 -3.11 -19.05 -12.35
N GLU A 557 -1.99 -19.39 -13.00
CA GLU A 557 -0.73 -18.61 -13.08
C GLU A 557 -0.01 -18.30 -11.76
N TYR A 558 -0.65 -18.47 -10.61
CA TYR A 558 -0.09 -18.15 -9.30
C TYR A 558 1.18 -18.93 -9.00
N GLN A 559 1.13 -20.25 -9.12
CA GLN A 559 2.25 -21.14 -8.82
C GLN A 559 3.48 -20.77 -9.66
N ALA A 560 3.33 -20.65 -10.99
CA ALA A 560 4.44 -20.31 -11.88
C ALA A 560 5.10 -18.96 -11.53
N ARG A 561 4.30 -17.93 -11.19
CA ARG A 561 4.82 -16.62 -10.78
C ARG A 561 5.53 -16.69 -9.43
N VAL A 562 4.98 -17.41 -8.46
CA VAL A 562 5.59 -17.60 -7.14
C VAL A 562 6.88 -18.40 -7.26
N HIS A 563 6.89 -19.52 -7.97
CA HIS A 563 8.08 -20.34 -8.21
C HIS A 563 9.24 -19.54 -8.78
N LYS A 564 8.98 -18.59 -9.69
CA LYS A 564 9.99 -17.67 -10.22
C LYS A 564 10.58 -16.76 -9.13
N VAL A 565 9.77 -16.30 -8.18
CA VAL A 565 10.25 -15.52 -7.04
C VAL A 565 11.02 -16.42 -6.07
N LEU A 566 10.45 -17.54 -5.62
CA LEU A 566 11.10 -18.46 -4.68
C LEU A 566 12.46 -18.93 -5.19
N SER A 567 12.54 -19.30 -6.46
CA SER A 567 13.80 -19.74 -7.09
C SER A 567 14.87 -18.64 -7.06
N SER A 568 14.51 -17.41 -7.44
CA SER A 568 15.41 -16.26 -7.39
C SER A 568 15.87 -15.93 -5.97
N GLN A 569 14.98 -16.05 -4.98
CA GLN A 569 15.28 -15.73 -3.59
C GLN A 569 16.12 -16.82 -2.94
N PHE A 570 15.87 -18.10 -3.24
CA PHE A 570 16.70 -19.22 -2.80
C PHE A 570 18.16 -19.03 -3.24
N LEU A 571 18.37 -18.66 -4.51
CA LEU A 571 19.71 -18.32 -5.01
C LEU A 571 20.31 -17.11 -4.27
N ALA A 572 19.54 -16.05 -4.05
CA ALA A 572 20.02 -14.88 -3.31
C ALA A 572 20.45 -15.22 -1.87
N LEU A 573 19.72 -16.11 -1.19
CA LEU A 573 20.10 -16.62 0.14
C LEU A 573 21.40 -17.44 0.06
N CYS A 574 21.54 -18.32 -0.93
CA CYS A 574 22.76 -19.10 -1.13
C CYS A 574 23.96 -18.21 -1.50
N THR A 575 23.78 -17.16 -2.30
CA THR A 575 24.84 -16.20 -2.63
C THR A 575 25.30 -15.42 -1.41
N ARG A 576 24.38 -15.05 -0.51
CA ARG A 576 24.73 -14.38 0.75
C ARG A 576 25.40 -15.34 1.75
N ARG A 577 24.98 -16.60 1.78
CA ARG A 577 25.52 -17.64 2.67
C ARG A 577 25.78 -18.94 1.90
N PRO A 578 26.91 -19.06 1.19
CA PRO A 578 27.25 -20.26 0.42
C PRO A 578 27.29 -21.55 1.25
N SER A 579 27.64 -21.46 2.54
CA SER A 579 27.65 -22.59 3.47
C SER A 579 26.29 -23.27 3.64
N LEU A 580 25.19 -22.59 3.28
CA LEU A 580 23.83 -23.13 3.35
C LEU A 580 23.68 -24.44 2.58
N VAL A 581 24.35 -24.58 1.42
CA VAL A 581 24.32 -25.80 0.59
C VAL A 581 24.92 -27.01 1.31
N VAL A 582 25.96 -26.79 2.12
CA VAL A 582 26.60 -27.84 2.91
C VAL A 582 25.83 -28.10 4.21
N GLU A 583 25.31 -27.04 4.84
CA GLU A 583 24.52 -27.13 6.08
C GLU A 583 23.21 -27.89 5.89
N GLN A 584 22.50 -27.65 4.77
CA GLN A 584 21.19 -28.23 4.46
C GLN A 584 21.30 -29.40 3.48
N ALA A 585 22.43 -30.11 3.48
CA ALA A 585 22.72 -31.13 2.48
C ALA A 585 21.68 -32.25 2.44
N LYS A 586 21.15 -32.63 3.61
CA LYS A 586 20.14 -33.68 3.74
C LYS A 586 18.82 -33.26 3.11
N GLU A 587 18.35 -32.07 3.44
CA GLU A 587 17.08 -31.51 3.01
C GLU A 587 17.09 -31.22 1.50
N LEU A 588 18.24 -30.78 0.95
CA LEU A 588 18.42 -30.62 -0.49
C LEU A 588 18.40 -31.95 -1.25
N LEU A 589 18.99 -33.01 -0.68
CA LEU A 589 18.92 -34.36 -1.25
C LEU A 589 17.50 -34.93 -1.18
N GLU A 590 16.79 -34.74 -0.07
CA GLU A 590 15.38 -35.14 0.09
C GLU A 590 14.48 -34.42 -0.92
N PHE A 591 14.66 -33.11 -1.09
CA PHE A 591 13.95 -32.30 -2.09
C PHE A 591 14.17 -32.83 -3.52
N MET A 592 15.42 -33.15 -3.88
CA MET A 592 15.72 -33.74 -5.19
C MET A 592 15.08 -35.13 -5.37
N GLY A 593 14.98 -35.92 -4.31
CA GLY A 593 14.39 -37.26 -4.34
C GLY A 593 12.86 -37.29 -4.31
N SER A 594 12.21 -36.24 -3.81
CA SER A 594 10.74 -36.12 -3.76
C SER A 594 10.10 -35.66 -5.07
N LEU A 595 10.88 -35.11 -6.02
CA LEU A 595 10.40 -34.67 -7.33
C LEU A 595 10.09 -35.86 -8.27
N GLY A 596 8.99 -36.56 -7.98
CA GLY A 596 8.45 -37.63 -8.83
C GLY A 596 7.61 -37.16 -10.02
N GLY A 597 7.72 -35.90 -10.47
CA GLY A 597 7.02 -35.41 -11.66
C GLY A 597 7.43 -34.00 -12.13
N PRO A 598 7.46 -33.72 -13.45
CA PRO A 598 7.81 -32.43 -14.05
C PRO A 598 6.72 -31.34 -13.92
N HIS A 599 5.74 -31.49 -13.04
CA HIS A 599 4.66 -30.52 -12.86
C HIS A 599 5.07 -29.44 -11.83
N GLY A 600 5.25 -28.20 -12.30
CA GLY A 600 5.35 -27.01 -11.45
C GLY A 600 6.76 -26.63 -10.95
N GLY A 601 7.60 -27.57 -10.53
CA GLY A 601 8.85 -27.28 -9.79
C GLY A 601 10.10 -26.87 -10.59
N GLY A 602 10.03 -26.78 -11.92
CA GLY A 602 11.23 -26.67 -12.79
C GLY A 602 12.17 -25.51 -12.46
N HIS A 603 11.64 -24.33 -12.10
CA HIS A 603 12.46 -23.17 -11.74
C HIS A 603 13.18 -23.33 -10.40
N MET A 604 12.51 -23.93 -9.40
CA MET A 604 13.10 -24.18 -8.09
C MET A 604 14.18 -25.26 -8.20
N LEU A 605 13.86 -26.37 -8.87
CA LEU A 605 14.83 -27.44 -9.13
C LEU A 605 16.08 -26.91 -9.84
N THR A 606 15.91 -26.13 -10.92
CA THR A 606 17.05 -25.54 -11.64
C THR A 606 17.93 -24.71 -10.72
N SER A 607 17.33 -23.94 -9.81
CA SER A 607 18.05 -23.09 -8.87
C SER A 607 18.77 -23.88 -7.79
N VAL A 608 18.15 -24.93 -7.26
CA VAL A 608 18.76 -25.86 -6.29
C VAL A 608 19.96 -26.57 -6.92
N VAL A 609 19.77 -27.15 -8.11
CA VAL A 609 20.84 -27.84 -8.85
C VAL A 609 21.98 -26.88 -9.16
N TRP A 610 21.68 -25.66 -9.63
CA TRP A 610 22.70 -24.64 -9.87
C TRP A 610 23.46 -24.27 -8.58
N ALA A 611 22.76 -24.04 -7.46
CA ALA A 611 23.39 -23.68 -6.19
C ALA A 611 24.31 -24.79 -5.66
N ILE A 612 23.92 -26.06 -5.80
CA ILE A 612 24.78 -27.23 -5.52
C ILE A 612 26.03 -27.16 -6.40
N GLY A 613 25.83 -26.93 -7.71
CA GLY A 613 26.90 -26.79 -8.68
C GLY A 613 27.87 -25.66 -8.35
N GLU A 614 27.44 -24.52 -7.84
CA GLU A 614 28.33 -23.42 -7.48
C GLU A 614 29.00 -23.59 -6.11
N TYR A 615 28.23 -23.93 -5.08
CA TYR A 615 28.64 -23.74 -3.69
C TYR A 615 29.05 -25.02 -2.96
N LEU A 616 28.76 -26.22 -3.49
CA LEU A 616 29.21 -27.48 -2.89
C LEU A 616 30.72 -27.70 -3.12
N SER A 617 31.55 -26.98 -2.37
CA SER A 617 33.01 -26.96 -2.51
C SER A 617 33.68 -26.61 -1.18
N VAL A 618 34.88 -27.18 -0.96
CA VAL A 618 35.75 -26.87 0.19
C VAL A 618 36.16 -25.39 0.23
N SER A 619 36.18 -24.73 -0.94
CA SER A 619 36.49 -23.30 -1.05
C SER A 619 35.46 -22.40 -0.38
N TRP A 620 34.20 -22.85 -0.30
CA TRP A 620 33.08 -22.08 0.28
C TRP A 620 32.75 -22.53 1.70
N ASP A 621 32.87 -23.82 2.00
CA ASP A 621 32.72 -24.36 3.36
C ASP A 621 33.70 -25.51 3.60
N ARG A 622 34.55 -25.37 4.62
CA ARG A 622 35.57 -26.36 4.99
C ARG A 622 34.99 -27.69 5.45
N ARG A 623 33.70 -27.74 5.82
CA ARG A 623 33.00 -28.97 6.21
C ARG A 623 32.58 -29.81 5.01
N CYS A 624 32.70 -29.29 3.79
CA CYS A 624 32.38 -30.03 2.56
C CYS A 624 33.33 -31.24 2.42
N THR A 625 32.76 -32.44 2.31
CA THR A 625 33.54 -33.69 2.16
C THR A 625 33.36 -34.29 0.77
N VAL A 626 34.35 -35.09 0.35
CA VAL A 626 34.26 -35.84 -0.92
C VAL A 626 33.07 -36.80 -0.92
N GLU A 627 32.74 -37.39 0.24
CA GLU A 627 31.56 -38.24 0.40
C GLU A 627 30.24 -37.49 0.12
N GLN A 628 30.12 -36.24 0.59
CA GLN A 628 28.96 -35.41 0.29
C GLN A 628 28.86 -35.09 -1.20
N ILE A 629 29.99 -34.75 -1.85
CA ILE A 629 30.04 -34.51 -3.30
C ILE A 629 29.57 -35.75 -4.07
N ASN A 630 30.03 -36.94 -3.68
CA ASN A 630 29.63 -38.20 -4.31
C ASN A 630 28.13 -38.48 -4.13
N LYS A 631 27.56 -38.24 -2.94
CA LYS A 631 26.11 -38.41 -2.68
C LYS A 631 25.25 -37.50 -3.56
N PHE A 632 25.61 -36.22 -3.65
CA PHE A 632 24.91 -35.28 -4.54
C PHE A 632 25.07 -35.67 -6.01
N PHE A 633 26.26 -36.11 -6.41
CA PHE A 633 26.51 -36.58 -7.76
C PHE A 633 25.59 -37.74 -8.13
N GLU A 634 25.49 -38.77 -7.28
CA GLU A 634 24.65 -39.94 -7.53
C GLU A 634 23.16 -39.57 -7.63
N ALA A 635 22.67 -38.70 -6.75
CA ALA A 635 21.29 -38.25 -6.78
C ALA A 635 20.98 -37.42 -8.05
N LEU A 636 21.87 -36.50 -8.44
CA LEU A 636 21.71 -35.72 -9.67
C LEU A 636 21.85 -36.56 -10.94
N GLU A 637 22.68 -37.60 -10.91
CA GLU A 637 22.85 -38.55 -12.00
C GLU A 637 21.57 -39.36 -12.20
N ALA A 638 20.97 -39.86 -11.12
CA ALA A 638 19.68 -40.55 -11.16
C ALA A 638 18.58 -39.64 -11.71
N LEU A 639 18.49 -38.40 -11.21
CA LEU A 639 17.52 -37.41 -11.68
C LEU A 639 17.68 -37.08 -13.17
N LEU A 640 18.92 -36.88 -13.65
CA LEU A 640 19.17 -36.65 -15.07
C LEU A 640 18.76 -37.86 -15.92
N PHE A 641 18.99 -39.08 -15.43
CA PHE A 641 18.55 -40.29 -16.12
C PHE A 641 17.02 -40.38 -16.19
N GLU A 642 16.32 -40.15 -15.08
CA GLU A 642 14.85 -40.14 -15.04
C GLU A 642 14.26 -39.12 -16.02
N VAL A 643 14.73 -37.86 -15.95
CA VAL A 643 14.27 -36.76 -16.80
C VAL A 643 14.49 -37.03 -18.30
N THR A 644 15.58 -37.71 -18.65
CA THR A 644 15.93 -37.96 -20.06
C THR A 644 15.36 -39.26 -20.63
N GLN A 645 14.92 -40.18 -19.78
CA GLN A 645 14.30 -41.46 -20.17
C GLN A 645 12.76 -41.45 -20.10
N LEU A 646 12.15 -40.45 -19.46
CA LEU A 646 10.70 -40.26 -19.45
C LEU A 646 10.17 -40.09 -20.88
N ARG A 647 9.31 -41.01 -21.33
CA ARG A 647 8.61 -40.87 -22.60
C ARG A 647 7.56 -39.76 -22.49
N PRO A 648 7.54 -38.77 -23.41
CA PRO A 648 6.46 -37.79 -23.45
C PRO A 648 5.13 -38.52 -23.65
N SER A 649 4.15 -38.23 -22.80
CA SER A 649 2.78 -38.73 -22.89
C SER A 649 1.85 -37.53 -22.92
N ALA A 650 0.62 -37.69 -23.43
CA ALA A 650 -0.39 -36.62 -23.51
C ALA A 650 -0.71 -35.93 -22.15
N ALA A 651 -0.31 -36.52 -21.02
CA ALA A 651 -0.50 -36.00 -19.66
C ALA A 651 0.77 -35.43 -18.99
N LEU A 652 1.97 -35.62 -19.57
CA LEU A 652 3.26 -35.26 -18.97
C LEU A 652 4.09 -34.42 -19.96
N PRO A 653 4.23 -33.10 -19.72
CA PRO A 653 5.05 -32.26 -20.58
C PRO A 653 6.52 -32.67 -20.52
N ALA A 654 7.20 -32.53 -21.65
CA ALA A 654 8.64 -32.73 -21.77
C ALA A 654 9.41 -31.78 -20.82
N CYS A 655 10.47 -32.28 -20.18
CA CYS A 655 11.29 -31.46 -19.28
C CYS A 655 12.00 -30.33 -20.05
N PRO A 656 12.04 -29.08 -19.54
CA PRO A 656 12.69 -27.98 -20.23
C PRO A 656 14.19 -28.24 -20.45
N PRO A 657 14.77 -27.90 -21.61
CA PRO A 657 16.19 -28.11 -21.91
C PRO A 657 17.13 -27.36 -20.95
N GLN A 658 16.65 -26.26 -20.34
CA GLN A 658 17.41 -25.52 -19.33
C GLN A 658 17.73 -26.38 -18.10
N VAL A 659 16.79 -27.24 -17.67
CA VAL A 659 16.99 -28.13 -16.53
C VAL A 659 18.08 -29.16 -16.85
N ILE A 660 18.01 -29.76 -18.03
CA ILE A 660 18.98 -30.76 -18.53
C ILE A 660 20.39 -30.15 -18.63
N THR A 661 20.52 -28.96 -19.22
CA THR A 661 21.82 -28.29 -19.37
C THR A 661 22.43 -27.87 -18.05
N VAL A 662 21.62 -27.44 -17.07
CA VAL A 662 22.06 -27.12 -15.70
C VAL A 662 22.49 -28.38 -14.95
N LEU A 663 21.75 -29.48 -15.07
CA LEU A 663 22.14 -30.78 -14.50
C LEU A 663 23.48 -31.27 -15.06
N MET A 664 23.64 -31.26 -16.39
CA MET A 664 24.91 -31.65 -17.03
C MET A 664 26.08 -30.77 -16.58
N THR A 665 25.87 -29.46 -16.51
CA THR A 665 26.90 -28.52 -16.05
C THR A 665 27.27 -28.77 -14.59
N THR A 666 26.27 -29.05 -13.75
CA THR A 666 26.46 -29.32 -12.31
C THR A 666 27.21 -30.62 -12.07
N LEU A 667 26.83 -31.72 -12.74
CA LEU A 667 27.56 -32.98 -12.67
C LEU A 667 29.03 -32.82 -13.11
N THR A 668 29.26 -32.02 -14.15
CA THR A 668 30.62 -31.73 -14.63
C THR A 668 31.43 -30.92 -13.59
N LYS A 669 30.80 -29.93 -12.92
CA LYS A 669 31.40 -29.17 -11.81
C LYS A 669 31.75 -30.04 -10.61
N LEU A 670 30.88 -30.99 -10.26
CA LEU A 670 31.17 -31.93 -9.17
C LEU A 670 32.31 -32.89 -9.54
N ALA A 671 32.36 -33.38 -10.77
CA ALA A 671 33.45 -34.22 -11.25
C ALA A 671 34.80 -33.49 -11.37
N SER A 672 34.81 -32.18 -11.63
CA SER A 672 36.05 -31.39 -11.57
C SER A 672 36.57 -31.20 -10.15
N ARG A 673 35.70 -31.35 -9.12
CA ARG A 673 36.07 -31.34 -7.70
C ARG A 673 36.46 -32.71 -7.17
N SER A 674 35.95 -33.79 -7.77
CA SER A 674 36.23 -35.19 -7.41
C SER A 674 36.56 -35.98 -8.68
N GLN A 675 37.86 -36.11 -8.98
CA GLN A 675 38.34 -36.62 -10.27
C GLN A 675 37.90 -38.06 -10.58
N ASP A 676 37.60 -38.86 -9.56
CA ASP A 676 37.11 -40.23 -9.70
C ASP A 676 35.75 -40.30 -10.45
N LEU A 677 35.00 -39.20 -10.49
CA LEU A 677 33.70 -39.12 -11.16
C LEU A 677 33.79 -38.77 -12.66
N ILE A 678 34.95 -38.32 -13.15
CA ILE A 678 35.14 -37.84 -14.54
C ILE A 678 34.75 -38.90 -15.59
N PRO A 679 35.15 -40.18 -15.48
CA PRO A 679 34.77 -41.20 -16.46
C PRO A 679 33.26 -41.38 -16.54
N ARG A 680 32.58 -41.30 -15.40
CA ARG A 680 31.13 -41.48 -15.25
C ARG A 680 30.37 -40.35 -15.97
N VAL A 681 30.72 -39.09 -15.71
CA VAL A 681 30.13 -37.92 -16.41
C VAL A 681 30.39 -37.96 -17.91
N SER A 682 31.61 -38.31 -18.33
CA SER A 682 31.98 -38.35 -19.76
C SER A 682 31.09 -39.33 -20.55
N LEU A 683 30.73 -40.45 -19.93
CA LEU A 683 29.82 -41.44 -20.50
C LEU A 683 28.39 -40.88 -20.62
N PHE A 684 27.90 -40.16 -19.62
CA PHE A 684 26.58 -39.50 -19.68
C PHE A 684 26.52 -38.41 -20.74
N LEU A 685 27.51 -37.52 -20.81
CA LEU A 685 27.56 -36.46 -21.84
C LEU A 685 27.61 -37.05 -23.25
N SER A 686 28.31 -38.17 -23.44
CA SER A 686 28.34 -38.91 -24.71
C SER A 686 26.97 -39.50 -25.06
N LYS A 687 26.27 -40.11 -24.10
CA LYS A 687 24.89 -40.58 -24.28
C LYS A 687 23.93 -39.44 -24.64
N MET A 688 24.01 -38.31 -23.94
CA MET A 688 23.19 -37.13 -24.22
C MET A 688 23.42 -36.58 -25.63
N ARG A 689 24.68 -36.54 -26.08
CA ARG A 689 25.03 -36.18 -27.45
C ARG A 689 24.37 -37.11 -28.47
N THR A 690 24.39 -38.43 -28.24
CA THR A 690 23.74 -39.39 -29.15
C THR A 690 22.21 -39.32 -29.12
N LEU A 691 21.61 -39.07 -27.95
CA LEU A 691 20.16 -38.94 -27.78
C LEU A 691 19.61 -37.72 -28.52
N ALA A 692 20.27 -36.57 -28.38
CA ALA A 692 19.88 -35.33 -29.06
C ALA A 692 20.18 -35.33 -30.58
N GLN A 693 20.99 -36.27 -31.08
CA GLN A 693 21.22 -36.49 -32.52
C GLN A 693 20.22 -37.47 -33.17
N SER A 694 19.39 -38.16 -32.37
CA SER A 694 18.46 -39.17 -32.88
C SER A 694 17.22 -38.53 -33.54
N PRO A 695 16.81 -38.96 -34.75
CA PRO A 695 15.63 -38.43 -35.44
C PRO A 695 14.31 -38.72 -34.70
N ALA A 696 14.30 -39.65 -33.74
CA ALA A 696 13.15 -39.94 -32.88
C ALA A 696 12.97 -38.95 -31.71
N ALA A 697 14.02 -38.18 -31.35
CA ALA A 697 13.98 -37.19 -30.28
C ALA A 697 13.45 -35.82 -30.74
N GLY A 698 13.49 -35.54 -32.06
CA GLY A 698 12.97 -34.30 -32.66
C GLY A 698 11.44 -34.16 -32.62
N SER A 699 10.70 -35.18 -32.17
CA SER A 699 9.25 -35.13 -31.98
C SER A 699 8.82 -34.74 -30.55
N ALA A 700 9.75 -34.76 -29.59
CA ALA A 700 9.49 -34.51 -28.17
C ALA A 700 9.92 -33.10 -27.70
N HIS A 701 10.96 -32.55 -28.31
CA HIS A 701 11.53 -31.22 -28.02
C HIS A 701 11.77 -30.47 -29.34
N GLY A 702 11.67 -29.14 -29.34
CA GLY A 702 11.94 -28.34 -30.55
C GLY A 702 13.40 -28.52 -31.03
N GLU A 703 13.65 -28.40 -32.35
CA GLU A 703 15.00 -28.55 -32.92
C GLU A 703 16.05 -27.63 -32.26
N GLU A 704 15.65 -26.44 -31.83
CA GLU A 704 16.52 -25.49 -31.13
C GLU A 704 16.92 -25.98 -29.72
N ASP A 705 15.99 -26.60 -29.00
CA ASP A 705 16.19 -27.11 -27.64
C ASP A 705 17.15 -28.31 -27.65
N ALA A 706 16.96 -29.23 -28.60
CA ALA A 706 17.86 -30.36 -28.81
C ALA A 706 19.28 -29.89 -29.18
N ARG A 707 19.39 -28.84 -30.02
CA ARG A 707 20.68 -28.24 -30.40
C ARG A 707 21.39 -27.61 -29.21
N ALA A 708 20.68 -26.92 -28.31
CA ALA A 708 21.27 -26.33 -27.11
C ALA A 708 21.87 -27.39 -26.18
N VAL A 709 21.15 -28.50 -25.95
CA VAL A 709 21.64 -29.65 -25.17
C VAL A 709 22.87 -30.29 -25.82
N LEU A 710 22.85 -30.46 -27.15
CA LEU A 710 23.96 -31.02 -27.95
C LEU A 710 25.23 -30.19 -27.85
N THR A 711 25.12 -28.88 -28.08
CA THR A 711 26.23 -27.93 -28.00
C THR A 711 26.83 -28.00 -26.60
N ARG A 712 25.99 -27.91 -25.56
CA ARG A 712 26.44 -27.94 -24.18
C ARG A 712 27.12 -29.25 -23.79
N ALA A 713 26.59 -30.40 -24.23
CA ALA A 713 27.21 -31.70 -24.02
C ALA A 713 28.62 -31.76 -24.61
N THR A 714 28.77 -31.23 -25.82
CA THR A 714 30.04 -31.26 -26.56
C THR A 714 31.07 -30.35 -25.91
N GLU A 715 30.69 -29.15 -25.48
CA GLU A 715 31.55 -28.22 -24.73
C GLU A 715 32.08 -28.85 -23.44
N LEU A 716 31.18 -29.41 -22.62
CA LEU A 716 31.54 -30.01 -21.33
C LEU A 716 32.44 -31.24 -21.52
N LEU A 717 32.15 -32.08 -22.50
CA LEU A 717 32.98 -33.26 -22.82
C LEU A 717 34.38 -32.87 -23.28
N ASN A 718 34.50 -31.80 -24.08
CA ASN A 718 35.79 -31.29 -24.51
C ASN A 718 36.59 -30.67 -23.35
N LEU A 719 35.92 -29.97 -22.43
CA LEU A 719 36.58 -29.45 -21.22
C LEU A 719 37.13 -30.57 -20.33
N LEU A 720 36.37 -31.66 -20.12
CA LEU A 720 36.80 -32.79 -19.28
C LEU A 720 38.03 -33.55 -19.82
N LYS A 721 38.36 -33.41 -21.11
CA LYS A 721 39.62 -33.95 -21.67
C LYS A 721 40.86 -33.31 -21.04
N MET A 722 40.72 -32.12 -20.43
CA MET A 722 41.78 -31.40 -19.73
C MET A 722 41.35 -31.13 -18.28
N PRO A 723 41.45 -32.11 -17.35
CA PRO A 723 40.88 -32.01 -16.01
C PRO A 723 41.36 -30.79 -15.20
N SER A 724 42.62 -30.41 -15.32
CA SER A 724 43.18 -29.22 -14.64
C SER A 724 42.56 -27.91 -15.16
N VAL A 725 42.34 -27.82 -16.48
CA VAL A 725 41.67 -26.67 -17.12
C VAL A 725 40.19 -26.67 -16.76
N ALA A 726 39.53 -27.84 -16.76
CA ALA A 726 38.13 -27.97 -16.34
C ALA A 726 37.93 -27.50 -14.90
N GLN A 727 38.82 -27.88 -13.97
CA GLN A 727 38.78 -27.41 -12.59
C GLN A 727 38.95 -25.89 -12.49
N PHE A 728 39.84 -25.29 -13.28
CA PHE A 728 40.01 -23.83 -13.28
C PHE A 728 38.80 -23.09 -13.86
N VAL A 729 38.22 -23.59 -14.96
CA VAL A 729 37.08 -22.96 -15.67
C VAL A 729 35.77 -23.12 -14.91
N LEU A 730 35.51 -24.31 -14.37
CA LEU A 730 34.23 -24.68 -13.75
C LEU A 730 34.19 -24.41 -12.25
N THR A 731 35.36 -24.28 -11.62
CA THR A 731 35.55 -24.02 -10.19
C THR A 731 36.60 -22.92 -9.96
N PRO A 732 36.37 -21.69 -10.45
CA PRO A 732 37.27 -20.58 -10.17
C PRO A 732 37.32 -20.29 -8.67
N SER A 733 38.47 -19.83 -8.17
CA SER A 733 38.59 -19.37 -6.78
C SER A 733 37.79 -18.08 -6.55
N ALA A 734 37.45 -17.77 -5.30
CA ALA A 734 36.68 -16.57 -4.96
C ALA A 734 37.37 -15.27 -5.44
N GLU A 735 38.70 -15.24 -5.46
CA GLU A 735 39.52 -14.11 -5.94
C GLU A 735 39.47 -13.94 -7.47
N VAL A 736 39.40 -15.05 -8.22
CA VAL A 736 39.29 -15.05 -9.69
C VAL A 736 37.84 -14.75 -10.15
N SER A 737 36.88 -14.99 -9.27
CA SER A 737 35.44 -14.75 -9.50
C SER A 737 35.04 -13.28 -9.36
N GLU A 738 35.96 -12.37 -8.99
CA GLU A 738 35.71 -10.94 -8.98
C GLU A 738 35.43 -10.38 -10.39
N PRO A 739 34.49 -9.42 -10.56
CA PRO A 739 34.12 -8.87 -11.85
C PRO A 739 35.26 -8.13 -12.58
N ARG A 740 36.43 -7.92 -11.95
CA ARG A 740 37.62 -7.36 -12.60
C ARG A 740 38.16 -8.25 -13.72
N TYR A 741 38.09 -9.58 -13.58
CA TYR A 741 38.60 -10.53 -14.58
C TYR A 741 37.61 -10.79 -15.74
N HIS A 742 36.34 -10.36 -15.59
CA HIS A 742 35.27 -10.58 -16.56
C HIS A 742 34.81 -9.32 -17.32
N ARG A 743 35.28 -8.11 -16.92
CA ARG A 743 34.89 -6.84 -17.56
C ARG A 743 35.74 -6.42 -18.76
N ASP A 744 36.95 -6.96 -18.89
CA ASP A 744 37.80 -6.61 -20.02
C ASP A 744 37.43 -7.50 -21.22
N THR A 745 36.80 -6.89 -22.23
CA THR A 745 36.36 -7.55 -23.47
C THR A 745 37.51 -8.23 -24.22
N ASN A 746 38.76 -7.90 -23.88
CA ASN A 746 39.97 -8.49 -24.46
C ASN A 746 40.49 -9.74 -23.70
N THR A 747 39.98 -10.05 -22.50
CA THR A 747 40.45 -11.19 -21.68
C THR A 747 39.38 -12.26 -21.44
N ALA A 748 38.24 -12.19 -22.11
CA ALA A 748 37.17 -13.18 -21.94
C ALA A 748 37.68 -14.59 -22.30
N LEU A 749 37.79 -15.45 -21.29
CA LEU A 749 38.18 -16.86 -21.39
C LEU A 749 37.46 -17.64 -22.53
N PRO A 750 36.18 -17.39 -22.87
CA PRO A 750 35.53 -18.02 -24.02
C PRO A 750 36.17 -17.66 -25.37
N LEU A 751 36.62 -16.42 -25.55
CA LEU A 751 37.34 -16.00 -26.76
C LEU A 751 38.73 -16.63 -26.82
N ALA A 752 39.45 -16.65 -25.69
CA ALA A 752 40.74 -17.32 -25.57
C ALA A 752 40.64 -18.83 -25.86
N LEU A 753 39.65 -19.52 -25.28
CA LEU A 753 39.37 -20.94 -25.54
C LEU A 753 38.94 -21.18 -27.00
N SER A 754 38.15 -20.29 -27.60
CA SER A 754 37.81 -20.39 -29.03
C SER A 754 39.02 -20.21 -29.94
N THR A 755 39.98 -19.39 -29.51
CA THR A 755 41.22 -19.12 -30.26
C THR A 755 42.18 -20.30 -30.11
N VAL A 756 42.33 -20.85 -28.91
CA VAL A 756 43.10 -22.07 -28.63
C VAL A 756 42.50 -23.27 -29.36
N SER A 757 41.18 -23.45 -29.35
CA SER A 757 40.52 -24.54 -30.09
C SER A 757 40.78 -24.43 -31.60
N ARG A 758 40.72 -23.21 -32.17
CA ARG A 758 41.06 -22.98 -33.59
C ARG A 758 42.54 -23.19 -33.92
N LEU A 759 43.44 -22.96 -32.96
CA LEU A 759 44.87 -23.21 -33.12
C LEU A 759 45.18 -24.72 -33.03
N VAL A 760 44.58 -25.43 -32.07
CA VAL A 760 44.73 -26.88 -31.89
C VAL A 760 44.11 -27.67 -33.05
N GLU A 761 42.98 -27.21 -33.59
CA GLU A 761 42.37 -27.82 -34.79
C GLU A 761 43.19 -27.59 -36.08
N ARG A 762 44.00 -26.53 -36.14
CA ARG A 762 44.90 -26.26 -37.27
C ARG A 762 46.12 -27.19 -37.28
N ASP A 763 46.60 -27.62 -36.12
CA ASP A 763 47.74 -28.54 -36.04
C ASP A 763 47.39 -29.99 -36.40
N ALA A 764 46.10 -30.37 -36.37
CA ALA A 764 45.65 -31.69 -36.82
C ALA A 764 45.59 -31.85 -38.36
N GLY A 765 45.73 -30.75 -39.11
CA GLY A 765 45.64 -30.73 -40.58
C GLY A 765 46.97 -30.69 -41.34
N LEU A 766 48.12 -30.76 -40.66
CA LEU A 766 49.45 -30.64 -41.27
C LEU A 766 50.27 -31.93 -41.11
N LEU A 767 49.89 -32.97 -41.86
CA LEU A 767 50.82 -34.01 -42.31
C LEU A 767 50.73 -34.11 -43.84
N PRO A 768 51.84 -33.97 -44.59
CA PRO A 768 51.82 -34.11 -46.04
C PRO A 768 51.91 -35.58 -46.45
N ARG A 769 50.76 -36.21 -46.73
CA ARG A 769 50.44 -36.97 -47.96
C ARG A 769 49.09 -37.65 -47.84
#